data_AF-A0A6A5X4B8-F1
#
_entry.id   AF-A0A6A5X4B8-F1
#
_cell.length_a   1.000
_cell.length_b   1.000
_cell.length_c   1.000
_cell.angle_alpha   90.00
_cell.angle_beta   90.00
_cell.angle_gamma   90.00
#
_symmetry.space_group_name_H-M   'P 1'
#
loop_
_entity.id
_entity.type
_entity.pdbx_description
1 polymer ?
#
loop_
_entity_poly.entity_id
_entity_poly.type
_entity_poly.pdbx_seq_one_letter_code
_entity_poly.pdbx_strand_id
1 'polypeptide(L)'
;MLRYRRYRVFVVFALIAVVALYKFGSVSSGSWRAEDGSTTGGAPDPIREEVNKPAAKEPLTWDQRPQVAKETRKFEVTVPAAKDTAKVTPPAVPEVSRPAQEQEPTPTILEPNKPPSMISPPSEEVAPQRPDEELVEGGQGRVEVAPVPTSIDAIHWTPISEHFPVASASMIKLPSSTPKKIPRIQFEFKAEGEAEKKDRETKLETIKQVAKKSWDGYKTYAWKHDELSPTSGKFRDPFAFWGATLVDSLDTLWIMGLKTEFEEAVGAVGEIDFTTSPRPDIPLFETTIRYLGGMLAAYDISGKKYKVLLEKAVELGEILYGAFDSPNRMPQLYYFWRPTFATQAHRASNRVVLAEIGSLSVEFTRLAQLTGEHKYYDAVARITDALEAFQNKTRLPGMWPTYLDASGCKRIDYTALLDTPLQSPLDSLPLQDLPLKKVPTVAASNTPVMIPLSLPDPIVFIAETAAPTKVNKRQLDYIEADGVGLIGEATASAFPSPRPECEEQGFVSTSEFSREEFTLGGMSDSTYEYLSKEWLLLGGLVEKYQPMFEKSMDTVRQHLLFRPMLPNMEDILFSGKLHVSPGKPLHGKLGELEAENAHLTCFAGGMFAMGAKIFDRPEDLEIAKKLTEGCVFSYNMTNTGIMPEAFYTIPCESKTQCEWNKTKYYEVLDPGSETRFSHYQDSLERYSAQVASASAEYEAALAAMTPAPAPVDNTAIPNTFQAEATPSAVVYADTHDKRKRQIDIDPRGELEEAEGPPSPVQADTVSSISMPVLASINPPRPPLSHEEYVKNRIQEERLPPGVISVPARSYILRPEAIESVFYMYRITGDPYWRSAGWQMFQAVNLHTTTNYGNSAIDDVTKSAPTLNDEMESFWLAETLKYFYLLFEEESVVSLDEWVLNTEAHPFRRPE
;
A
#
# COMPACT_ATOMS: atom_id res chain seq x y z
N MET A 1 -60.89 -8.58 46.19
CA MET A 1 -60.55 -9.82 45.45
C MET A 1 -59.72 -9.44 44.23
N LEU A 2 -58.54 -10.01 44.03
CA LEU A 2 -57.62 -9.63 42.94
C LEU A 2 -57.94 -10.39 41.64
N ARG A 3 -57.89 -9.72 40.47
CA ARG A 3 -58.16 -10.34 39.16
C ARG A 3 -56.88 -10.66 38.38
N TYR A 4 -56.44 -11.91 38.49
CA TYR A 4 -55.20 -12.47 37.92
C TYR A 4 -55.29 -12.69 36.38
N ARG A 5 -55.37 -11.61 35.57
CA ARG A 5 -55.46 -11.73 34.10
C ARG A 5 -54.48 -10.92 33.23
N ARG A 6 -53.73 -9.94 33.75
CA ARG A 6 -52.77 -9.17 32.92
C ARG A 6 -51.33 -9.70 32.87
N TYR A 7 -50.93 -10.61 33.76
CA TYR A 7 -49.53 -11.04 33.89
C TYR A 7 -49.21 -12.44 33.32
N ARG A 8 -50.13 -13.08 32.57
CA ARG A 8 -49.90 -14.45 32.04
C ARG A 8 -48.66 -14.55 31.13
N VAL A 9 -48.43 -13.55 30.27
CA VAL A 9 -47.25 -13.52 29.39
C VAL A 9 -45.97 -13.39 30.21
N PHE A 10 -45.91 -12.45 31.16
CA PHE A 10 -44.76 -12.25 32.03
C PHE A 10 -44.44 -13.47 32.92
N VAL A 11 -45.46 -14.19 33.42
CA VAL A 11 -45.25 -15.43 34.18
C VAL A 11 -44.70 -16.55 33.29
N VAL A 12 -45.11 -16.64 32.02
CA VAL A 12 -44.54 -17.59 31.06
C VAL A 12 -43.09 -17.22 30.70
N PHE A 13 -42.78 -15.96 30.44
CA PHE A 13 -41.40 -15.51 30.20
C PHE A 13 -40.51 -15.71 31.43
N ALA A 14 -41.01 -15.46 32.64
CA ALA A 14 -40.27 -15.74 33.87
C ALA A 14 -40.02 -17.24 34.07
N LEU A 15 -40.99 -18.11 33.75
CA LEU A 15 -40.79 -19.56 33.77
C LEU A 15 -39.75 -20.02 32.72
N ILE A 16 -39.78 -19.45 31.51
CA ILE A 16 -38.78 -19.74 30.48
C ILE A 16 -37.39 -19.28 30.91
N ALA A 17 -37.27 -18.08 31.50
CA ALA A 17 -35.99 -17.57 32.03
C ALA A 17 -35.46 -18.42 33.20
N VAL A 18 -36.31 -18.85 34.13
CA VAL A 18 -35.93 -19.75 35.22
C VAL A 18 -35.53 -21.14 34.70
N VAL A 19 -36.23 -21.68 33.71
CA VAL A 19 -35.86 -22.96 33.07
C VAL A 19 -34.55 -22.82 32.29
N ALA A 20 -34.30 -21.69 31.61
CA ALA A 20 -33.03 -21.41 30.94
C ALA A 20 -31.87 -21.29 31.95
N LEU A 21 -32.05 -20.53 33.04
CA LEU A 21 -31.06 -20.44 34.12
C LEU A 21 -30.80 -21.80 34.80
N TYR A 22 -31.82 -22.66 34.93
CA TYR A 22 -31.65 -24.02 35.44
C TYR A 22 -30.99 -24.97 34.42
N LYS A 23 -31.19 -24.76 33.11
CA LYS A 23 -30.60 -25.58 32.03
C LYS A 23 -29.16 -25.21 31.66
N PHE A 24 -28.79 -23.94 31.82
CA PHE A 24 -27.48 -23.41 31.38
C PHE A 24 -26.63 -22.85 32.53
N GLY A 25 -27.23 -22.52 33.68
CA GLY A 25 -26.52 -22.01 34.87
C GLY A 25 -25.84 -23.08 35.73
N SER A 26 -25.87 -24.37 35.34
CA SER A 26 -25.29 -25.47 36.12
C SER A 26 -23.87 -25.87 35.69
N VAL A 27 -23.17 -25.05 34.90
CA VAL A 27 -21.80 -25.33 34.40
C VAL A 27 -20.87 -24.12 34.58
N SER A 28 -20.79 -23.57 35.79
CA SER A 28 -19.60 -22.80 36.25
C SER A 28 -19.55 -22.66 37.79
N SER A 29 -19.03 -23.67 38.49
CA SER A 29 -18.73 -23.54 39.93
C SER A 29 -17.55 -24.42 40.37
N GLY A 30 -16.33 -23.91 40.21
CA GLY A 30 -15.11 -24.47 40.81
C GLY A 30 -14.54 -25.75 40.16
N SER A 31 -13.41 -26.29 40.62
CA SER A 31 -12.38 -25.74 41.52
C SER A 31 -11.25 -26.77 41.78
N TRP A 32 -10.06 -26.57 41.16
CA TRP A 32 -8.77 -27.26 41.44
C TRP A 32 -8.62 -28.77 41.15
N ARG A 33 -7.39 -29.16 40.75
CA ARG A 33 -6.74 -30.51 40.75
C ARG A 33 -7.41 -31.62 39.88
N ALA A 34 -6.77 -32.12 38.82
CA ALA A 34 -5.62 -33.05 38.77
C ALA A 34 -5.95 -34.52 39.17
N GLU A 35 -5.38 -35.46 38.40
CA GLU A 35 -5.30 -36.93 38.57
C GLU A 35 -6.56 -37.78 38.31
N ASP A 36 -6.58 -38.36 37.10
CA ASP A 36 -6.55 -39.81 36.78
C ASP A 36 -7.29 -40.84 37.66
N GLY A 37 -8.01 -41.74 36.99
CA GLY A 37 -8.27 -43.08 37.53
C GLY A 37 -9.43 -43.85 36.91
N SER A 38 -9.12 -44.82 36.02
CA SER A 38 -9.62 -46.22 36.14
C SER A 38 -9.22 -47.10 34.95
N THR A 39 -8.10 -47.82 35.09
CA THR A 39 -7.91 -49.14 34.45
C THR A 39 -7.40 -50.14 35.49
N THR A 40 -8.34 -50.81 36.15
CA THR A 40 -8.22 -52.18 36.70
C THR A 40 -6.94 -52.61 37.45
N GLY A 41 -6.94 -52.42 38.77
CA GLY A 41 -6.62 -53.50 39.73
C GLY A 41 -5.16 -53.70 40.21
N GLY A 42 -4.97 -53.83 41.53
CA GLY A 42 -3.72 -54.26 42.18
C GLY A 42 -3.46 -53.59 43.53
N ALA A 43 -2.83 -54.31 44.48
CA ALA A 43 -2.45 -53.85 45.84
C ALA A 43 -1.42 -54.83 46.45
N PRO A 44 -0.75 -54.54 47.59
CA PRO A 44 -0.20 -53.25 48.09
C PRO A 44 1.27 -53.33 48.59
N ASP A 45 1.90 -52.17 48.88
CA ASP A 45 3.02 -51.92 49.84
C ASP A 45 4.42 -52.60 49.62
N PRO A 46 5.52 -52.15 50.29
CA PRO A 46 6.00 -50.75 50.44
C PRO A 46 7.57 -50.58 50.44
N ILE A 47 8.08 -49.33 50.64
CA ILE A 47 9.45 -48.92 51.07
C ILE A 47 10.65 -49.12 50.09
N ARG A 48 11.34 -48.03 49.65
CA ARG A 48 12.64 -47.50 50.20
C ARG A 48 13.21 -46.29 49.41
N GLU A 49 14.30 -45.70 49.92
CA GLU A 49 15.04 -44.52 49.41
C GLU A 49 16.15 -44.87 48.37
N GLU A 50 16.58 -43.90 47.52
CA GLU A 50 18.00 -43.42 47.44
C GLU A 50 18.28 -42.32 46.36
N VAL A 51 18.99 -41.27 46.81
CA VAL A 51 20.12 -40.51 46.18
C VAL A 51 20.11 -40.04 44.68
N ASN A 52 20.03 -38.70 44.53
CA ASN A 52 20.72 -37.79 43.59
C ASN A 52 21.45 -38.29 42.31
N LYS A 53 21.08 -37.73 41.14
CA LYS A 53 22.00 -37.04 40.19
C LYS A 53 21.23 -36.19 39.14
N PRO A 54 21.82 -35.09 38.59
CA PRO A 54 21.14 -34.20 37.64
C PRO A 54 21.52 -34.45 36.16
N ALA A 55 20.58 -34.22 35.24
CA ALA A 55 20.83 -34.17 33.79
C ALA A 55 19.71 -33.41 33.03
N ALA A 56 20.05 -32.91 31.83
CA ALA A 56 19.18 -32.37 30.77
C ALA A 56 18.25 -31.17 31.09
N LYS A 57 18.44 -30.07 30.34
CA LYS A 57 17.35 -29.15 29.99
C LYS A 57 16.64 -29.70 28.76
N GLU A 58 15.32 -29.73 28.75
CA GLU A 58 14.56 -30.05 27.54
C GLU A 58 14.56 -28.85 26.56
N PRO A 59 14.63 -29.07 25.24
CA PRO A 59 14.39 -28.03 24.26
C PRO A 59 12.88 -27.74 24.16
N LEU A 60 12.51 -26.46 24.17
CA LEU A 60 11.12 -26.04 23.95
C LEU A 60 10.68 -26.44 22.53
N THR A 61 9.73 -27.38 22.45
CA THR A 61 9.02 -27.73 21.23
C THR A 61 8.02 -26.63 20.87
N TRP A 62 7.99 -26.24 19.59
CA TRP A 62 6.88 -25.45 19.05
C TRP A 62 5.68 -26.38 18.87
N ASP A 63 4.57 -26.12 19.56
CA ASP A 63 3.36 -26.92 19.41
C ASP A 63 2.84 -26.83 17.98
N GLN A 64 2.87 -27.95 17.26
CA GLN A 64 2.33 -28.04 15.91
C GLN A 64 0.81 -27.89 15.95
N ARG A 65 0.29 -26.82 15.34
CA ARG A 65 -1.13 -26.78 14.96
C ARG A 65 -1.42 -27.97 14.02
N PRO A 66 -2.58 -28.64 14.13
CA PRO A 66 -2.83 -29.89 13.40
C PRO A 66 -2.67 -29.74 11.88
N GLN A 67 -1.77 -30.55 11.31
CA GLN A 67 -1.62 -30.68 9.86
C GLN A 67 -2.92 -31.22 9.24
N VAL A 68 -3.43 -30.56 8.20
CA VAL A 68 -4.62 -31.02 7.45
C VAL A 68 -4.21 -32.25 6.63
N ALA A 69 -4.53 -33.44 7.13
CA ALA A 69 -4.09 -34.70 6.55
C ALA A 69 -4.70 -34.94 5.15
N LYS A 70 -3.85 -35.02 4.13
CA LYS A 70 -4.21 -35.47 2.78
C LYS A 70 -4.40 -37.00 2.75
N GLU A 71 -5.48 -37.51 3.34
CA GLU A 71 -5.84 -38.94 3.31
C GLU A 71 -6.69 -39.32 2.08
N THR A 72 -6.04 -39.86 1.04
CA THR A 72 -6.75 -40.50 -0.08
C THR A 72 -7.16 -41.93 0.27
N ARG A 73 -8.38 -42.14 0.79
CA ARG A 73 -8.98 -43.48 0.95
C ARG A 73 -10.41 -43.54 0.43
N LYS A 74 -10.71 -44.56 -0.37
CA LYS A 74 -12.06 -44.85 -0.87
C LYS A 74 -12.96 -45.28 0.29
N PHE A 75 -14.15 -44.70 0.38
CA PHE A 75 -15.23 -45.20 1.23
C PHE A 75 -16.29 -45.89 0.37
N GLU A 76 -16.52 -47.18 0.62
CA GLU A 76 -17.75 -47.86 0.20
C GLU A 76 -18.76 -47.77 1.36
N VAL A 77 -20.02 -47.49 1.06
CA VAL A 77 -21.09 -47.31 2.06
C VAL A 77 -22.29 -48.19 1.72
N THR A 78 -22.62 -49.12 2.61
CA THR A 78 -23.79 -50.02 2.48
C THR A 78 -25.03 -49.37 3.08
N VAL A 79 -26.12 -49.27 2.31
CA VAL A 79 -27.33 -48.51 2.68
C VAL A 79 -28.48 -49.44 3.11
N PRO A 80 -29.07 -49.24 4.31
CA PRO A 80 -30.41 -49.75 4.67
C PRO A 80 -31.51 -48.80 4.18
N ALA A 81 -32.67 -49.33 3.76
CA ALA A 81 -33.61 -48.57 2.93
C ALA A 81 -34.85 -47.98 3.65
N ALA A 82 -35.20 -46.76 3.21
CA ALA A 82 -36.55 -46.20 2.96
C ALA A 82 -37.60 -46.04 4.09
N LYS A 83 -38.30 -44.89 4.06
CA LYS A 83 -39.78 -44.82 3.95
C LYS A 83 -40.32 -43.40 3.61
N ASP A 84 -41.39 -43.38 2.82
CA ASP A 84 -42.24 -42.24 2.44
C ASP A 84 -43.07 -41.66 3.61
N THR A 85 -43.82 -40.54 3.52
CA THR A 85 -44.18 -39.65 2.37
C THR A 85 -43.97 -38.15 2.76
N ALA A 86 -44.66 -37.06 2.37
CA ALA A 86 -45.98 -36.76 1.77
C ALA A 86 -45.96 -35.43 0.96
N LYS A 87 -47.13 -34.79 0.71
CA LYS A 87 -47.28 -33.48 0.04
C LYS A 87 -48.43 -32.65 0.65
N VAL A 88 -48.30 -31.32 0.68
CA VAL A 88 -49.42 -30.33 0.69
C VAL A 88 -48.98 -29.06 -0.08
N THR A 89 -49.91 -28.34 -0.72
CA THR A 89 -49.69 -27.17 -1.60
C THR A 89 -50.29 -25.85 -1.06
N PRO A 90 -49.87 -24.66 -1.57
CA PRO A 90 -50.34 -23.33 -1.14
C PRO A 90 -51.65 -22.88 -1.86
N PRO A 91 -52.35 -21.81 -1.42
CA PRO A 91 -52.04 -20.39 -1.74
C PRO A 91 -52.16 -19.47 -0.46
N ALA A 92 -52.30 -18.14 -0.43
CA ALA A 92 -52.58 -17.06 -1.41
C ALA A 92 -52.03 -15.68 -0.91
N VAL A 93 -52.32 -14.56 -1.61
CA VAL A 93 -51.96 -13.17 -1.25
C VAL A 93 -53.16 -12.20 -1.44
N PRO A 94 -53.41 -11.33 -0.44
CA PRO A 94 -53.76 -9.90 -0.66
C PRO A 94 -53.09 -8.97 0.41
N GLU A 95 -52.98 -7.63 0.34
CA GLU A 95 -53.20 -6.59 -0.70
C GLU A 95 -52.46 -5.28 -0.26
N VAL A 96 -52.56 -4.16 -1.00
CA VAL A 96 -51.79 -2.90 -0.77
C VAL A 96 -52.66 -1.75 -0.22
N SER A 97 -52.13 -0.89 0.66
CA SER A 97 -52.59 0.50 0.84
C SER A 97 -51.53 1.46 1.45
N ARG A 98 -51.69 2.76 1.16
CA ARG A 98 -50.96 3.97 1.62
C ARG A 98 -51.94 5.17 1.47
N PRO A 99 -51.68 6.40 1.99
CA PRO A 99 -50.74 6.87 3.02
C PRO A 99 -51.44 7.68 4.15
N ALA A 100 -50.67 8.31 5.04
CA ALA A 100 -51.08 9.46 5.87
C ALA A 100 -49.89 10.43 6.07
N GLN A 101 -50.14 11.67 6.51
CA GLN A 101 -49.17 12.79 6.54
C GLN A 101 -48.77 13.22 7.97
N GLU A 102 -47.98 14.31 8.04
CA GLU A 102 -47.61 15.14 9.21
C GLU A 102 -46.43 14.61 10.07
N GLN A 103 -45.52 15.46 10.60
CA GLN A 103 -45.50 16.94 10.67
C GLN A 103 -44.05 17.48 10.76
N GLU A 104 -43.82 18.74 10.35
CA GLU A 104 -42.54 19.47 10.54
C GLU A 104 -42.48 20.20 11.91
N PRO A 105 -41.28 20.47 12.45
CA PRO A 105 -41.03 21.51 13.45
C PRO A 105 -40.23 22.70 12.88
N THR A 106 -40.77 23.91 13.00
CA THR A 106 -40.15 25.20 12.61
C THR A 106 -39.37 25.85 13.80
N PRO A 107 -38.67 27.01 13.64
CA PRO A 107 -37.34 27.20 14.26
C PRO A 107 -37.30 28.02 15.56
N THR A 108 -36.13 28.03 16.21
CA THR A 108 -35.79 28.92 17.33
C THR A 108 -35.00 30.15 16.86
N ILE A 109 -35.23 31.31 17.48
CA ILE A 109 -34.75 32.63 17.04
C ILE A 109 -33.44 33.05 17.74
N LEU A 110 -32.62 33.86 17.05
CA LEU A 110 -31.33 34.43 17.46
C LEU A 110 -31.47 35.67 18.37
N GLU A 111 -30.43 36.01 19.13
CA GLU A 111 -30.01 37.42 19.41
C GLU A 111 -28.53 37.49 19.94
N PRO A 112 -27.83 38.65 20.02
CA PRO A 112 -26.66 38.84 19.14
C PRO A 112 -25.38 39.48 19.76
N ASN A 113 -24.46 39.87 18.85
CA ASN A 113 -23.37 40.89 18.96
C ASN A 113 -21.93 40.48 19.30
N LYS A 114 -21.08 40.48 18.27
CA LYS A 114 -19.76 41.17 18.26
C LYS A 114 -19.43 41.61 16.81
N PRO A 115 -18.87 42.81 16.54
CA PRO A 115 -18.74 43.33 15.18
C PRO A 115 -17.62 42.67 14.36
N PRO A 116 -17.70 42.68 13.01
CA PRO A 116 -16.70 42.09 12.13
C PRO A 116 -15.42 42.93 12.05
N SER A 117 -14.28 42.26 11.89
CA SER A 117 -13.02 42.89 11.42
C SER A 117 -12.94 42.81 9.90
N MET A 118 -12.19 43.72 9.26
CA MET A 118 -12.25 43.90 7.81
C MET A 118 -11.43 42.86 7.01
N ILE A 119 -11.99 42.48 5.86
CA ILE A 119 -11.34 41.63 4.85
C ILE A 119 -10.18 42.38 4.21
N SER A 120 -9.05 41.70 4.00
CA SER A 120 -7.97 42.14 3.11
C SER A 120 -8.05 41.36 1.77
N PRO A 121 -7.65 41.94 0.63
CA PRO A 121 -7.70 41.25 -0.66
C PRO A 121 -6.73 40.06 -0.73
N PRO A 122 -6.98 39.03 -1.55
CA PRO A 122 -6.03 37.96 -1.79
C PRO A 122 -4.82 38.49 -2.58
N SER A 123 -3.61 38.11 -2.14
CA SER A 123 -2.35 38.43 -2.80
C SER A 123 -1.64 37.15 -3.25
N GLU A 124 -1.40 37.09 -4.56
CA GLU A 124 -0.48 36.17 -5.26
C GLU A 124 -0.86 34.68 -5.32
N GLU A 125 -0.60 34.10 -6.49
CA GLU A 125 -0.94 32.72 -6.83
C GLU A 125 0.11 31.77 -6.25
N VAL A 126 -0.23 31.07 -5.17
CA VAL A 126 0.61 29.99 -4.64
C VAL A 126 0.56 28.82 -5.62
N ALA A 127 1.61 28.68 -6.44
CA ALA A 127 1.83 27.46 -7.22
C ALA A 127 1.88 26.27 -6.24
N PRO A 128 1.06 25.20 -6.44
CA PRO A 128 0.92 24.14 -5.45
C PRO A 128 2.26 23.41 -5.27
N GLN A 129 2.79 23.48 -4.05
CA GLN A 129 3.93 22.68 -3.64
C GLN A 129 3.51 21.21 -3.58
N ARG A 130 4.41 20.30 -3.96
CA ARG A 130 4.16 18.86 -3.82
C ARG A 130 4.05 18.51 -2.34
N PRO A 131 3.08 17.67 -1.93
CA PRO A 131 3.17 16.96 -0.66
C PRO A 131 4.46 16.12 -0.60
N ASP A 132 5.01 15.97 0.60
CA ASP A 132 6.21 15.16 0.84
C ASP A 132 5.92 13.64 0.68
N GLU A 133 6.98 12.86 0.44
CA GLU A 133 6.89 11.41 0.18
C GLU A 133 6.65 10.61 1.47
N GLU A 134 5.39 10.44 1.87
CA GLU A 134 4.95 9.38 2.80
C GLU A 134 4.64 8.09 2.01
N LEU A 135 4.96 6.92 2.59
CA LEU A 135 4.96 5.63 1.90
C LEU A 135 3.54 5.06 1.65
N VAL A 136 2.86 5.63 0.66
CA VAL A 136 1.65 5.07 0.05
C VAL A 136 2.06 4.38 -1.26
N GLU A 137 1.84 3.07 -1.37
CA GLU A 137 2.25 2.28 -2.56
C GLU A 137 1.28 2.41 -3.75
N GLY A 138 0.19 3.17 -3.59
CA GLY A 138 -0.69 3.62 -4.67
C GLY A 138 -0.16 4.88 -5.37
N GLY A 139 -0.54 5.07 -6.64
CA GLY A 139 -0.19 6.27 -7.41
C GLY A 139 -0.84 7.55 -6.87
N GLN A 140 -0.49 8.70 -7.44
CA GLN A 140 -1.07 10.01 -7.07
C GLN A 140 -2.54 10.17 -7.53
N GLY A 141 -3.17 9.08 -7.98
CA GLY A 141 -4.54 9.03 -8.49
C GLY A 141 -5.61 9.29 -7.41
N ARG A 142 -5.33 8.99 -6.14
CA ARG A 142 -6.27 9.12 -5.02
C ARG A 142 -6.07 10.45 -4.29
N VAL A 143 -6.92 11.46 -4.55
CA VAL A 143 -6.80 12.81 -3.94
C VAL A 143 -8.18 13.37 -3.58
N GLU A 144 -8.46 13.49 -2.29
CA GLU A 144 -9.64 14.20 -1.78
C GLU A 144 -9.44 15.73 -1.88
N VAL A 145 -10.44 16.44 -2.39
CA VAL A 145 -10.39 17.89 -2.65
C VAL A 145 -11.56 18.58 -1.94
N ALA A 146 -11.39 19.80 -1.45
CA ALA A 146 -12.50 20.55 -0.86
C ALA A 146 -13.61 20.82 -1.91
N PRO A 147 -14.90 20.50 -1.64
CA PRO A 147 -15.99 20.77 -2.57
C PRO A 147 -16.10 22.26 -2.92
N VAL A 148 -16.31 22.55 -4.21
CA VAL A 148 -16.48 23.94 -4.69
C VAL A 148 -17.83 24.49 -4.18
N PRO A 149 -17.87 25.71 -3.61
CA PRO A 149 -19.13 26.31 -3.14
C PRO A 149 -20.14 26.47 -4.28
N THR A 150 -21.39 26.07 -4.03
CA THR A 150 -22.52 26.11 -4.99
C THR A 150 -22.95 27.52 -5.44
N SER A 151 -22.27 28.57 -4.97
CA SER A 151 -22.40 29.95 -5.42
C SER A 151 -21.48 30.30 -6.60
N ILE A 152 -20.70 29.36 -7.12
CA ILE A 152 -19.81 29.51 -8.26
C ILE A 152 -20.33 28.60 -9.38
N ASP A 153 -20.53 29.16 -10.58
CA ASP A 153 -20.93 28.38 -11.75
C ASP A 153 -19.85 27.32 -12.07
N ALA A 154 -20.28 26.08 -12.32
CA ALA A 154 -19.38 24.99 -12.62
C ALA A 154 -18.61 25.23 -13.94
N ILE A 155 -17.32 24.91 -13.95
CA ILE A 155 -16.51 24.87 -15.17
C ILE A 155 -16.77 23.52 -15.83
N HIS A 156 -17.19 23.52 -17.09
CA HIS A 156 -17.39 22.31 -17.87
C HIS A 156 -16.29 22.17 -18.93
N TRP A 157 -15.85 20.94 -19.18
CA TRP A 157 -15.10 20.55 -20.36
C TRP A 157 -15.95 20.78 -21.61
N THR A 158 -15.28 21.15 -22.70
CA THR A 158 -15.88 21.31 -24.02
C THR A 158 -14.95 20.68 -25.05
N PRO A 159 -15.46 20.10 -26.15
CA PRO A 159 -14.60 19.61 -27.24
C PRO A 159 -13.64 20.70 -27.75
N ILE A 160 -12.35 20.37 -27.83
CA ILE A 160 -11.27 21.26 -28.26
C ILE A 160 -10.70 20.73 -29.58
N SER A 161 -10.20 21.63 -30.44
CA SER A 161 -9.42 21.22 -31.62
C SER A 161 -8.04 20.76 -31.19
N GLU A 162 -7.68 19.52 -31.50
CA GLU A 162 -6.34 18.98 -31.26
C GLU A 162 -5.23 19.87 -31.85
N HIS A 163 -4.13 20.03 -31.11
CA HIS A 163 -2.88 20.64 -31.59
C HIS A 163 -2.04 19.66 -32.42
N PHE A 164 -2.14 18.36 -32.11
CA PHE A 164 -1.36 17.28 -32.74
C PHE A 164 -2.27 16.19 -33.36
N PRO A 165 -3.23 16.55 -34.23
CA PRO A 165 -4.24 15.62 -34.73
C PRO A 165 -3.65 14.45 -35.54
N VAL A 166 -4.15 13.24 -35.28
CA VAL A 166 -3.67 12.03 -35.97
C VAL A 166 -4.25 11.96 -37.39
N ALA A 167 -3.38 12.07 -38.39
CA ALA A 167 -3.78 11.94 -39.79
C ALA A 167 -4.38 10.54 -40.07
N SER A 168 -5.52 10.48 -40.78
CA SER A 168 -6.28 9.24 -41.00
C SER A 168 -5.54 8.15 -41.80
N ALA A 169 -4.41 8.50 -42.43
CA ALA A 169 -3.51 7.56 -43.12
C ALA A 169 -2.45 6.94 -42.20
N SER A 170 -2.14 7.56 -41.05
CA SER A 170 -1.22 7.07 -40.03
C SER A 170 -1.92 6.53 -38.78
N MET A 171 -3.25 6.51 -38.78
CA MET A 171 -4.07 5.96 -37.70
C MET A 171 -4.03 4.43 -37.72
N ILE A 172 -3.57 3.83 -36.62
CA ILE A 172 -3.59 2.40 -36.35
C ILE A 172 -5.05 1.98 -36.17
N LYS A 173 -5.50 1.01 -36.96
CA LYS A 173 -6.88 0.54 -36.95
C LYS A 173 -7.01 -0.75 -36.16
N LEU A 174 -8.19 -0.97 -35.59
CA LEU A 174 -8.53 -2.26 -34.98
C LEU A 174 -8.29 -3.41 -35.99
N PRO A 175 -7.74 -4.55 -35.54
CA PRO A 175 -7.58 -5.71 -36.41
C PRO A 175 -8.94 -6.25 -36.84
N SER A 176 -9.13 -6.43 -38.15
CA SER A 176 -10.43 -6.75 -38.76
C SER A 176 -10.51 -8.16 -39.38
N SER A 177 -9.62 -9.07 -38.98
CA SER A 177 -9.60 -10.47 -39.41
C SER A 177 -10.31 -11.37 -38.40
N THR A 178 -10.71 -12.58 -38.81
CA THR A 178 -11.27 -13.59 -37.90
C THR A 178 -10.27 -13.92 -36.79
N PRO A 179 -10.67 -13.94 -35.49
CA PRO A 179 -9.80 -14.30 -34.37
C PRO A 179 -9.00 -15.58 -34.58
N LYS A 180 -7.79 -15.64 -34.00
CA LYS A 180 -7.01 -16.88 -33.93
C LYS A 180 -7.73 -17.88 -33.03
N LYS A 181 -7.51 -19.18 -33.28
CA LYS A 181 -7.96 -20.23 -32.37
C LYS A 181 -7.12 -20.21 -31.08
N ILE A 182 -7.60 -19.48 -30.09
CA ILE A 182 -7.03 -19.41 -28.73
C ILE A 182 -7.19 -20.78 -28.04
N PRO A 183 -6.20 -21.27 -27.27
CA PRO A 183 -6.35 -22.47 -26.44
C PRO A 183 -7.45 -22.34 -25.40
N ARG A 184 -8.03 -23.47 -24.97
CA ARG A 184 -9.01 -23.48 -23.87
C ARG A 184 -8.32 -23.16 -22.55
N ILE A 185 -8.76 -22.09 -21.89
CA ILE A 185 -8.23 -21.60 -20.62
C ILE A 185 -8.95 -22.31 -19.46
N GLN A 186 -10.29 -22.39 -19.54
CA GLN A 186 -11.10 -22.91 -18.45
C GLN A 186 -11.11 -24.45 -18.42
N PHE A 187 -11.00 -25.01 -17.22
CA PHE A 187 -11.04 -26.45 -16.96
C PHE A 187 -12.36 -27.10 -17.40
N GLU A 188 -12.34 -28.42 -17.62
CA GLU A 188 -13.55 -29.21 -17.91
C GLU A 188 -14.19 -29.73 -16.62
N PHE A 189 -14.97 -28.86 -15.99
CA PHE A 189 -15.75 -29.18 -14.81
C PHE A 189 -16.78 -30.28 -15.10
N LYS A 190 -16.93 -31.18 -14.12
CA LYS A 190 -17.96 -32.22 -14.12
C LYS A 190 -19.19 -31.69 -13.39
N ALA A 191 -20.35 -32.30 -13.64
CA ALA A 191 -21.53 -32.05 -12.82
C ALA A 191 -21.22 -32.37 -11.33
N GLU A 192 -21.44 -31.37 -10.48
CA GLU A 192 -21.33 -31.44 -9.02
C GLU A 192 -22.39 -32.38 -8.40
N GLY A 193 -22.10 -32.95 -7.23
CA GLY A 193 -23.10 -33.66 -6.44
C GLY A 193 -24.01 -32.72 -5.65
N GLU A 194 -25.26 -33.12 -5.41
CA GLU A 194 -26.27 -32.35 -4.64
C GLU A 194 -25.76 -31.77 -3.31
N ALA A 195 -24.86 -32.49 -2.62
CA ALA A 195 -24.27 -32.02 -1.36
C ALA A 195 -23.20 -30.93 -1.56
N GLU A 196 -22.42 -31.03 -2.64
CA GLU A 196 -21.41 -30.04 -3.03
C GLU A 196 -22.10 -28.77 -3.54
N LYS A 197 -23.12 -28.93 -4.40
CA LYS A 197 -23.99 -27.84 -4.86
C LYS A 197 -24.57 -27.05 -3.69
N LYS A 198 -25.17 -27.74 -2.72
CA LYS A 198 -25.80 -27.09 -1.56
C LYS A 198 -24.80 -26.33 -0.68
N ASP A 199 -23.61 -26.86 -0.48
CA ASP A 199 -22.53 -26.16 0.24
C ASP A 199 -22.06 -24.91 -0.54
N ARG A 200 -21.86 -25.05 -1.85
CA ARG A 200 -21.51 -23.97 -2.78
C ARG A 200 -22.55 -22.85 -2.78
N GLU A 201 -23.83 -23.18 -2.95
CA GLU A 201 -24.97 -22.24 -2.88
C GLU A 201 -25.04 -21.51 -1.53
N THR A 202 -24.79 -22.22 -0.41
CA THR A 202 -24.80 -21.62 0.94
C THR A 202 -23.67 -20.59 1.11
N LYS A 203 -22.47 -20.88 0.58
CA LYS A 203 -21.32 -19.97 0.59
C LYS A 203 -21.58 -18.74 -0.29
N LEU A 204 -22.07 -18.97 -1.50
CA LEU A 204 -22.42 -17.95 -2.48
C LEU A 204 -23.48 -16.96 -1.94
N GLU A 205 -24.54 -17.45 -1.31
CA GLU A 205 -25.55 -16.60 -0.66
C GLU A 205 -24.96 -15.82 0.53
N THR A 206 -24.02 -16.41 1.30
CA THR A 206 -23.33 -15.70 2.39
C THR A 206 -22.49 -14.52 1.85
N ILE A 207 -21.77 -14.72 0.75
CA ILE A 207 -20.96 -13.67 0.10
C ILE A 207 -21.88 -12.57 -0.46
N LYS A 208 -22.98 -12.96 -1.11
CA LYS A 208 -24.00 -12.05 -1.63
C LYS A 208 -24.66 -11.21 -0.53
N GLN A 209 -24.86 -11.75 0.67
CA GLN A 209 -25.38 -10.99 1.82
C GLN A 209 -24.38 -9.94 2.31
N VAL A 210 -23.07 -10.22 2.30
CA VAL A 210 -22.02 -9.23 2.63
C VAL A 210 -21.91 -8.14 1.56
N ALA A 211 -22.02 -8.51 0.28
CA ALA A 211 -22.09 -7.56 -0.83
C ALA A 211 -23.32 -6.67 -0.73
N LYS A 212 -24.51 -7.25 -0.54
CA LYS A 212 -25.74 -6.47 -0.38
C LYS A 212 -25.71 -5.56 0.85
N LYS A 213 -25.16 -6.01 1.99
CA LYS A 213 -24.96 -5.15 3.16
C LYS A 213 -24.11 -3.92 2.82
N SER A 214 -22.97 -4.14 2.16
CA SER A 214 -22.02 -3.07 1.78
C SER A 214 -22.65 -2.10 0.77
N TRP A 215 -23.41 -2.61 -0.20
CA TRP A 215 -24.17 -1.82 -1.16
C TRP A 215 -25.32 -1.03 -0.53
N ASP A 216 -26.12 -1.66 0.33
CA ASP A 216 -27.24 -1.00 1.01
C ASP A 216 -26.74 0.12 1.94
N GLY A 217 -25.57 -0.07 2.56
CA GLY A 217 -24.88 0.99 3.32
C GLY A 217 -24.35 2.11 2.42
N TYR A 218 -23.64 1.78 1.33
CA TYR A 218 -23.19 2.75 0.33
C TYR A 218 -24.36 3.61 -0.17
N LYS A 219 -25.45 2.97 -0.59
CA LYS A 219 -26.68 3.62 -1.04
C LYS A 219 -27.37 4.47 0.04
N THR A 220 -27.17 4.18 1.32
CA THR A 220 -27.79 4.94 2.43
C THR A 220 -26.97 6.17 2.83
N TYR A 221 -25.63 6.10 2.80
CA TYR A 221 -24.74 7.11 3.40
C TYR A 221 -23.77 7.79 2.42
N ALA A 222 -23.58 7.23 1.23
CA ALA A 222 -22.57 7.66 0.25
C ALA A 222 -23.10 7.63 -1.21
N TRP A 223 -24.42 7.68 -1.42
CA TRP A 223 -25.01 7.57 -2.76
C TRP A 223 -24.54 8.70 -3.69
N LYS A 224 -23.92 8.33 -4.82
CA LYS A 224 -23.22 9.21 -5.79
C LYS A 224 -21.93 9.88 -5.29
N HIS A 225 -21.50 9.59 -4.07
CA HIS A 225 -20.13 9.85 -3.62
C HIS A 225 -19.22 8.69 -4.02
N ASP A 226 -17.92 8.94 -4.11
CA ASP A 226 -16.99 7.92 -4.61
C ASP A 226 -16.89 6.71 -3.67
N GLU A 227 -16.92 6.92 -2.35
CA GLU A 227 -16.72 5.86 -1.35
C GLU A 227 -17.57 6.00 -0.09
N LEU A 228 -17.75 4.87 0.60
CA LEU A 228 -18.37 4.82 1.92
C LEU A 228 -17.32 4.97 3.05
N SER A 229 -17.72 5.62 4.14
CA SER A 229 -17.09 5.49 5.46
C SER A 229 -17.97 4.57 6.32
N PRO A 230 -17.70 3.25 6.35
CA PRO A 230 -18.65 2.20 6.73
C PRO A 230 -18.87 2.06 8.25
N THR A 231 -18.08 2.76 9.06
CA THR A 231 -18.18 2.81 10.53
C THR A 231 -18.90 4.09 10.99
N SER A 232 -18.59 5.25 10.41
CA SER A 232 -19.23 6.52 10.78
C SER A 232 -20.50 6.87 10.00
N GLY A 233 -20.76 6.24 8.85
CA GLY A 233 -21.90 6.58 7.99
C GLY A 233 -21.70 7.90 7.23
N LYS A 234 -20.47 8.12 6.75
CA LYS A 234 -20.07 9.23 5.88
C LYS A 234 -19.59 8.72 4.51
N PHE A 235 -18.92 9.57 3.76
CA PHE A 235 -18.31 9.29 2.47
C PHE A 235 -16.95 10.00 2.33
N ARG A 236 -16.21 9.66 1.27
CA ARG A 236 -15.07 10.40 0.72
C ARG A 236 -15.22 10.51 -0.79
N ASP A 237 -14.59 11.51 -1.39
CA ASP A 237 -14.60 11.76 -2.84
C ASP A 237 -13.18 11.94 -3.46
N PRO A 238 -12.31 10.90 -3.45
CA PRO A 238 -10.95 11.01 -3.97
C PRO A 238 -10.83 10.79 -5.49
N PHE A 239 -11.90 10.35 -6.17
CA PHE A 239 -11.93 9.94 -7.57
C PHE A 239 -12.75 10.92 -8.44
N ALA A 240 -12.53 12.21 -8.21
CA ALA A 240 -13.11 13.31 -8.98
C ALA A 240 -14.63 13.54 -8.81
N PHE A 241 -15.27 12.99 -7.76
CA PHE A 241 -16.68 13.24 -7.40
C PHE A 241 -17.70 12.69 -8.41
N TRP A 242 -17.41 11.53 -9.01
CA TRP A 242 -18.29 10.89 -10.01
C TRP A 242 -18.97 9.62 -9.53
N GLY A 243 -18.69 9.16 -8.31
CA GLY A 243 -19.27 7.97 -7.71
C GLY A 243 -18.56 6.68 -8.13
N ALA A 244 -17.26 6.54 -7.82
CA ALA A 244 -16.49 5.31 -8.12
C ALA A 244 -17.27 4.03 -7.70
N THR A 245 -17.67 3.93 -6.42
CA THR A 245 -18.43 2.77 -5.93
C THR A 245 -19.79 2.58 -6.64
N LEU A 246 -20.42 3.64 -7.18
CA LEU A 246 -21.66 3.51 -7.98
C LEU A 246 -21.40 2.82 -9.32
N VAL A 247 -20.30 3.13 -10.00
CA VAL A 247 -19.97 2.61 -11.34
C VAL A 247 -19.27 1.26 -11.24
N ASP A 248 -18.30 1.14 -10.35
CA ASP A 248 -17.45 -0.06 -10.20
C ASP A 248 -18.28 -1.25 -9.64
N SER A 249 -19.39 -0.99 -8.94
CA SER A 249 -20.29 -2.04 -8.46
C SER A 249 -21.26 -2.57 -9.53
N LEU A 250 -21.41 -1.91 -10.70
CA LEU A 250 -22.49 -2.22 -11.66
C LEU A 250 -22.47 -3.69 -12.12
N ASP A 251 -21.34 -4.18 -12.59
CA ASP A 251 -21.23 -5.56 -13.06
C ASP A 251 -21.33 -6.58 -11.91
N THR A 252 -20.83 -6.28 -10.70
CA THR A 252 -21.04 -7.09 -9.50
C THR A 252 -22.52 -7.22 -9.15
N LEU A 253 -23.29 -6.12 -9.14
CA LEU A 253 -24.73 -6.15 -8.93
C LEU A 253 -25.43 -7.01 -9.99
N TRP A 254 -24.97 -6.94 -11.24
CA TRP A 254 -25.48 -7.80 -12.30
C TRP A 254 -25.12 -9.28 -12.07
N ILE A 255 -23.85 -9.61 -11.80
CA ILE A 255 -23.34 -10.97 -11.56
C ILE A 255 -24.09 -11.63 -10.39
N MET A 256 -24.21 -10.94 -9.26
CA MET A 256 -24.89 -11.44 -8.07
C MET A 256 -26.43 -11.46 -8.18
N GLY A 257 -26.98 -11.05 -9.33
CA GLY A 257 -28.42 -11.05 -9.58
C GLY A 257 -29.21 -9.98 -8.81
N LEU A 258 -28.55 -8.94 -8.30
CA LEU A 258 -29.15 -7.76 -7.66
C LEU A 258 -29.68 -6.79 -8.73
N LYS A 259 -30.61 -7.28 -9.56
CA LYS A 259 -31.04 -6.60 -10.78
C LYS A 259 -31.82 -5.30 -10.53
N THR A 260 -32.53 -5.20 -9.41
CA THR A 260 -33.28 -3.99 -9.03
C THR A 260 -32.32 -2.87 -8.66
N GLU A 261 -31.35 -3.20 -7.81
CA GLU A 261 -30.25 -2.33 -7.40
C GLU A 261 -29.40 -1.88 -8.60
N PHE A 262 -29.16 -2.79 -9.55
CA PHE A 262 -28.51 -2.49 -10.82
C PHE A 262 -29.29 -1.47 -11.68
N GLU A 263 -30.59 -1.68 -11.92
CA GLU A 263 -31.37 -0.76 -12.76
C GLU A 263 -31.49 0.64 -12.14
N GLU A 264 -31.48 0.74 -10.81
CA GLU A 264 -31.42 2.01 -10.06
C GLU A 264 -30.03 2.67 -10.15
N ALA A 265 -28.95 1.89 -10.04
CA ALA A 265 -27.57 2.37 -10.22
C ALA A 265 -27.33 2.90 -11.64
N VAL A 266 -27.77 2.16 -12.67
CA VAL A 266 -27.71 2.62 -14.08
C VAL A 266 -28.47 3.92 -14.29
N GLY A 267 -29.60 4.11 -13.60
CA GLY A 267 -30.33 5.39 -13.58
C GLY A 267 -29.47 6.53 -13.04
N ALA A 268 -28.85 6.34 -11.87
CA ALA A 268 -27.96 7.34 -11.26
C ALA A 268 -26.69 7.63 -12.09
N VAL A 269 -26.14 6.64 -12.80
CA VAL A 269 -24.99 6.82 -13.72
C VAL A 269 -25.36 7.67 -14.94
N GLY A 270 -26.61 7.59 -15.41
CA GLY A 270 -27.15 8.51 -16.42
C GLY A 270 -27.25 9.97 -15.96
N GLU A 271 -27.15 10.24 -14.65
CA GLU A 271 -27.19 11.58 -14.05
C GLU A 271 -25.81 12.13 -13.63
N ILE A 272 -24.71 11.38 -13.86
CA ILE A 272 -23.33 11.90 -13.66
C ILE A 272 -23.03 12.95 -14.74
N ASP A 273 -22.26 13.99 -14.42
CA ASP A 273 -21.68 14.89 -15.42
C ASP A 273 -20.16 14.74 -15.43
N PHE A 274 -19.63 14.02 -16.42
CA PHE A 274 -18.18 13.81 -16.55
C PHE A 274 -17.45 15.06 -17.05
N THR A 275 -18.16 16.09 -17.52
CA THR A 275 -17.54 17.32 -18.00
C THR A 275 -17.05 18.22 -16.87
N THR A 276 -17.39 17.95 -15.61
CA THR A 276 -17.05 18.83 -14.46
C THR A 276 -16.56 18.05 -13.25
N SER A 277 -15.67 18.66 -12.47
CA SER A 277 -15.22 18.14 -11.17
C SER A 277 -14.69 19.28 -10.26
N PRO A 278 -14.80 19.15 -8.92
CA PRO A 278 -14.01 19.96 -7.99
C PRO A 278 -12.50 19.84 -8.22
N ARG A 279 -12.02 18.65 -8.63
CA ARG A 279 -10.61 18.33 -8.87
C ARG A 279 -10.09 19.06 -10.14
N PRO A 280 -8.85 19.61 -10.14
CA PRO A 280 -8.31 20.33 -11.30
C PRO A 280 -7.80 19.40 -12.42
N ASP A 281 -7.47 18.16 -12.08
CA ASP A 281 -6.92 17.10 -12.92
C ASP A 281 -7.82 15.85 -12.94
N ILE A 282 -7.68 15.02 -13.97
CA ILE A 282 -8.24 13.67 -14.04
C ILE A 282 -7.09 12.65 -13.97
N PRO A 283 -7.09 11.72 -13.01
CA PRO A 283 -6.11 10.63 -12.95
C PRO A 283 -6.47 9.55 -13.99
N LEU A 284 -5.82 9.59 -15.15
CA LEU A 284 -6.22 8.85 -16.35
C LEU A 284 -6.31 7.33 -16.13
N PHE A 285 -5.38 6.75 -15.37
CA PHE A 285 -5.36 5.32 -15.02
C PHE A 285 -6.59 4.92 -14.21
N GLU A 286 -6.73 5.48 -12.99
CA GLU A 286 -7.87 5.23 -12.10
C GLU A 286 -9.21 5.47 -12.81
N THR A 287 -9.32 6.56 -13.57
CA THR A 287 -10.56 6.88 -14.29
C THR A 287 -10.88 5.91 -15.43
N THR A 288 -9.84 5.35 -16.07
CA THR A 288 -10.00 4.35 -17.13
C THR A 288 -10.43 3.00 -16.55
N ILE A 289 -9.69 2.48 -15.57
CA ILE A 289 -9.93 1.12 -15.05
C ILE A 289 -11.26 1.04 -14.28
N ARG A 290 -11.63 2.09 -13.53
CA ARG A 290 -12.87 2.21 -12.74
C ARG A 290 -14.06 2.57 -13.61
N TYR A 291 -14.23 3.86 -13.93
CA TYR A 291 -15.46 4.36 -14.56
C TYR A 291 -15.65 3.85 -15.99
N LEU A 292 -14.61 3.92 -16.84
CA LEU A 292 -14.74 3.43 -18.22
C LEU A 292 -14.85 1.90 -18.24
N GLY A 293 -14.06 1.19 -17.42
CA GLY A 293 -14.15 -0.25 -17.21
C GLY A 293 -15.56 -0.72 -16.79
N GLY A 294 -16.05 -0.24 -15.65
CA GLY A 294 -17.33 -0.60 -15.07
C GLY A 294 -18.51 -0.33 -16.01
N MET A 295 -18.54 0.81 -16.70
CA MET A 295 -19.60 1.11 -17.68
C MET A 295 -19.57 0.16 -18.89
N LEU A 296 -18.38 -0.13 -19.45
CA LEU A 296 -18.24 -1.01 -20.62
C LEU A 296 -18.58 -2.48 -20.28
N ALA A 297 -18.14 -2.97 -19.13
CA ALA A 297 -18.43 -4.34 -18.68
C ALA A 297 -19.91 -4.50 -18.29
N ALA A 298 -20.48 -3.56 -17.54
CA ALA A 298 -21.91 -3.55 -17.22
C ALA A 298 -22.77 -3.52 -18.49
N TYR A 299 -22.35 -2.81 -19.54
CA TYR A 299 -22.99 -2.83 -20.85
C TYR A 299 -22.87 -4.19 -21.56
N ASP A 300 -21.69 -4.81 -21.60
CA ASP A 300 -21.48 -6.13 -22.20
C ASP A 300 -22.27 -7.24 -21.47
N ILE A 301 -22.09 -7.36 -20.14
CA ILE A 301 -22.65 -8.45 -19.35
C ILE A 301 -24.17 -8.36 -19.20
N SER A 302 -24.74 -7.16 -19.36
CA SER A 302 -26.19 -6.95 -19.48
C SER A 302 -26.77 -7.25 -20.87
N GLY A 303 -25.98 -7.83 -21.77
CA GLY A 303 -26.42 -8.15 -23.13
C GLY A 303 -26.64 -6.91 -23.99
N LYS A 304 -25.91 -5.82 -23.71
CA LYS A 304 -25.97 -4.53 -24.42
C LYS A 304 -27.35 -3.86 -24.35
N LYS A 305 -28.13 -4.17 -23.29
CA LYS A 305 -29.50 -3.66 -23.04
C LYS A 305 -29.53 -2.16 -22.72
N TYR A 306 -28.64 -1.67 -21.86
CA TYR A 306 -28.72 -0.32 -21.30
C TYR A 306 -27.80 0.65 -22.05
N LYS A 307 -28.33 1.32 -23.08
CA LYS A 307 -27.54 2.17 -23.99
C LYS A 307 -26.85 3.35 -23.31
N VAL A 308 -27.46 3.90 -22.27
CA VAL A 308 -26.89 4.97 -21.42
C VAL A 308 -25.47 4.64 -20.93
N LEU A 309 -25.16 3.38 -20.61
CA LEU A 309 -23.81 2.99 -20.17
C LEU A 309 -22.76 3.18 -21.27
N LEU A 310 -23.09 2.86 -22.53
CA LEU A 310 -22.19 3.11 -23.65
C LEU A 310 -22.15 4.60 -24.04
N GLU A 311 -23.27 5.31 -23.91
CA GLU A 311 -23.35 6.75 -24.18
C GLU A 311 -22.47 7.55 -23.19
N LYS A 312 -22.55 7.23 -21.90
CA LYS A 312 -21.71 7.80 -20.83
C LYS A 312 -20.24 7.35 -20.93
N ALA A 313 -19.97 6.11 -21.33
CA ALA A 313 -18.62 5.64 -21.63
C ALA A 313 -17.97 6.36 -22.82
N VAL A 314 -18.74 6.71 -23.85
CA VAL A 314 -18.26 7.52 -24.99
C VAL A 314 -18.01 8.96 -24.55
N GLU A 315 -18.91 9.58 -23.78
CA GLU A 315 -18.72 10.93 -23.21
C GLU A 315 -17.40 11.03 -22.42
N LEU A 316 -17.18 10.11 -21.47
CA LEU A 316 -15.93 10.03 -20.73
C LEU A 316 -14.74 9.73 -21.65
N GLY A 317 -14.90 8.82 -22.61
CA GLY A 317 -13.87 8.46 -23.59
C GLY A 317 -13.39 9.64 -24.44
N GLU A 318 -14.26 10.55 -24.86
CA GLU A 318 -13.88 11.79 -25.56
C GLU A 318 -13.06 12.74 -24.68
N ILE A 319 -13.42 12.87 -23.40
CA ILE A 319 -12.71 13.71 -22.43
C ILE A 319 -11.30 13.14 -22.17
N LEU A 320 -11.21 11.82 -21.91
CA LEU A 320 -9.94 11.14 -21.68
C LEU A 320 -9.06 11.09 -22.94
N TYR A 321 -9.65 11.04 -24.13
CA TYR A 321 -8.89 11.10 -25.40
C TYR A 321 -8.11 12.43 -25.55
N GLY A 322 -8.63 13.52 -24.97
CA GLY A 322 -7.95 14.82 -24.93
C GLY A 322 -6.60 14.80 -24.19
N ALA A 323 -6.38 13.83 -23.29
CA ALA A 323 -5.09 13.66 -22.61
C ALA A 323 -3.96 13.19 -23.53
N PHE A 324 -4.29 12.66 -24.72
CA PHE A 324 -3.33 12.14 -25.71
C PHE A 324 -2.93 13.20 -26.75
N ASP A 325 -3.41 14.44 -26.68
CA ASP A 325 -3.07 15.52 -27.63
C ASP A 325 -1.66 16.10 -27.37
N SER A 326 -0.66 15.26 -27.61
CA SER A 326 0.76 15.57 -27.42
C SER A 326 1.60 15.25 -28.67
N PRO A 327 2.80 15.86 -28.82
CA PRO A 327 3.64 15.68 -30.02
C PRO A 327 3.98 14.23 -30.39
N ASN A 328 4.05 13.33 -29.40
CA ASN A 328 4.30 11.90 -29.58
C ASN A 328 3.08 11.02 -29.30
N ARG A 329 1.89 11.63 -29.12
CA ARG A 329 0.61 10.99 -28.72
C ARG A 329 0.69 10.13 -27.46
N MET A 330 1.64 10.40 -26.56
CA MET A 330 1.68 9.81 -25.22
C MET A 330 0.83 10.64 -24.26
N PRO A 331 0.07 10.01 -23.34
CA PRO A 331 -0.91 10.72 -22.53
C PRO A 331 -0.31 11.55 -21.40
N GLN A 332 -1.03 12.60 -21.00
CA GLN A 332 -0.94 13.14 -19.64
C GLN A 332 -1.74 12.26 -18.69
N LEU A 333 -1.04 11.55 -17.80
CA LEU A 333 -1.67 10.66 -16.81
C LEU A 333 -2.44 11.40 -15.72
N TYR A 334 -2.17 12.70 -15.56
CA TYR A 334 -2.88 13.64 -14.69
C TYR A 334 -3.33 14.80 -15.57
N TYR A 335 -4.52 14.66 -16.17
CA TYR A 335 -4.99 15.50 -17.27
C TYR A 335 -5.76 16.73 -16.78
N PHE A 336 -5.25 17.93 -17.04
CA PHE A 336 -5.88 19.20 -16.65
C PHE A 336 -7.04 19.56 -17.60
N TRP A 337 -8.16 18.87 -17.43
CA TRP A 337 -9.37 18.90 -18.26
C TRP A 337 -10.03 20.28 -18.44
N ARG A 338 -9.83 21.23 -17.53
CA ARG A 338 -10.49 22.55 -17.60
C ARG A 338 -10.06 23.27 -18.88
N PRO A 339 -10.97 23.90 -19.65
CA PRO A 339 -10.64 24.48 -20.96
C PRO A 339 -9.46 25.45 -20.99
N THR A 340 -9.17 26.17 -19.89
CA THR A 340 -8.01 27.07 -19.77
C THR A 340 -6.65 26.36 -19.80
N PHE A 341 -6.61 25.06 -19.50
CA PHE A 341 -5.40 24.22 -19.55
C PHE A 341 -5.45 23.24 -20.72
N ALA A 342 -6.59 22.58 -20.93
CA ALA A 342 -6.77 21.63 -22.04
C ALA A 342 -6.65 22.26 -23.44
N THR A 343 -6.82 23.59 -23.58
CA THR A 343 -6.54 24.31 -24.85
C THR A 343 -5.04 24.61 -25.08
N GLN A 344 -4.16 24.29 -24.14
CA GLN A 344 -2.71 24.49 -24.28
C GLN A 344 -2.04 23.25 -24.87
N ALA A 345 -1.13 23.45 -25.82
CA ALA A 345 -0.31 22.39 -26.38
C ALA A 345 0.59 21.80 -25.28
N HIS A 346 0.46 20.49 -25.04
CA HIS A 346 1.04 19.83 -23.86
C HIS A 346 1.84 18.57 -24.23
N ARG A 347 2.42 17.91 -23.23
CA ARG A 347 3.30 16.74 -23.39
C ARG A 347 3.17 15.81 -22.19
N ALA A 348 3.39 14.51 -22.40
CA ALA A 348 3.53 13.52 -21.34
C ALA A 348 4.73 13.85 -20.41
N SER A 349 4.68 13.34 -19.18
CA SER A 349 5.75 13.54 -18.19
C SER A 349 7.05 12.80 -18.56
N ASN A 350 8.19 13.36 -18.17
CA ASN A 350 9.49 12.66 -18.24
C ASN A 350 9.73 11.71 -17.05
N ARG A 351 8.76 11.59 -16.15
CA ARG A 351 8.61 10.54 -15.13
C ARG A 351 7.13 10.18 -15.06
N VAL A 352 6.75 9.11 -15.74
CA VAL A 352 5.44 8.44 -15.61
C VAL A 352 5.60 7.12 -14.87
N VAL A 353 4.56 6.67 -14.18
CA VAL A 353 4.45 5.31 -13.62
C VAL A 353 4.19 4.32 -14.75
N LEU A 354 4.80 3.14 -14.72
CA LEU A 354 4.63 2.11 -15.75
C LEU A 354 3.17 1.61 -15.81
N ALA A 355 2.61 1.18 -14.67
CA ALA A 355 1.22 0.74 -14.56
C ALA A 355 0.24 1.77 -15.15
N GLU A 356 0.33 3.03 -14.73
CA GLU A 356 -0.60 4.09 -15.15
C GLU A 356 -0.63 4.31 -16.67
N ILE A 357 0.48 4.10 -17.39
CA ILE A 357 0.54 4.28 -18.85
C ILE A 357 0.24 2.98 -19.62
N GLY A 358 0.71 1.83 -19.13
CA GLY A 358 0.52 0.55 -19.82
C GLY A 358 -0.89 -0.04 -19.66
N SER A 359 -1.60 0.32 -18.59
CA SER A 359 -2.88 -0.28 -18.20
C SER A 359 -4.10 0.54 -18.63
N LEU A 360 -4.05 1.10 -19.85
CA LEU A 360 -5.16 1.82 -20.50
C LEU A 360 -5.75 1.04 -21.69
N SER A 361 -5.08 -0.02 -22.14
CA SER A 361 -5.31 -0.63 -23.46
C SER A 361 -6.63 -1.38 -23.54
N VAL A 362 -6.94 -2.22 -22.55
CA VAL A 362 -8.07 -3.16 -22.58
C VAL A 362 -9.42 -2.40 -22.66
N GLU A 363 -9.55 -1.26 -21.97
CA GLU A 363 -10.73 -0.40 -21.94
C GLU A 363 -10.88 0.42 -23.23
N PHE A 364 -9.82 1.10 -23.68
CA PHE A 364 -9.85 1.89 -24.92
C PHE A 364 -10.04 1.00 -26.16
N THR A 365 -9.44 -0.20 -26.17
CA THR A 365 -9.71 -1.24 -27.16
C THR A 365 -11.17 -1.68 -27.10
N ARG A 366 -11.75 -1.89 -25.91
CA ARG A 366 -13.17 -2.28 -25.84
C ARG A 366 -14.12 -1.16 -26.27
N LEU A 367 -13.83 0.09 -25.92
CA LEU A 367 -14.56 1.27 -26.41
C LEU A 367 -14.49 1.36 -27.94
N ALA A 368 -13.30 1.18 -28.54
CA ALA A 368 -13.12 1.12 -29.99
C ALA A 368 -13.95 -0.02 -30.63
N GLN A 369 -13.95 -1.22 -30.03
CA GLN A 369 -14.70 -2.38 -30.53
C GLN A 369 -16.22 -2.19 -30.47
N LEU A 370 -16.74 -1.44 -29.49
CA LEU A 370 -18.18 -1.20 -29.31
C LEU A 370 -18.71 0.01 -30.09
N THR A 371 -17.85 0.98 -30.40
CA THR A 371 -18.19 2.19 -31.18
C THR A 371 -17.87 2.06 -32.67
N GLY A 372 -16.82 1.32 -33.01
CA GLY A 372 -16.18 1.34 -34.34
C GLY A 372 -15.11 2.42 -34.50
N GLU A 373 -14.95 3.32 -33.52
CA GLU A 373 -14.03 4.46 -33.60
C GLU A 373 -12.57 4.04 -33.33
N HIS A 374 -11.79 3.93 -34.40
CA HIS A 374 -10.39 3.48 -34.32
C HIS A 374 -9.48 4.39 -33.50
N LYS A 375 -9.84 5.66 -33.26
CA LYS A 375 -9.00 6.63 -32.55
C LYS A 375 -8.64 6.17 -31.13
N TYR A 376 -9.58 5.53 -30.42
CA TYR A 376 -9.33 5.02 -29.07
C TYR A 376 -8.28 3.91 -29.07
N TYR A 377 -8.34 3.01 -30.05
CA TYR A 377 -7.34 1.96 -30.24
C TYR A 377 -5.98 2.52 -30.67
N ASP A 378 -5.96 3.51 -31.56
CA ASP A 378 -4.73 4.17 -32.03
C ASP A 378 -3.91 4.76 -30.89
N ALA A 379 -4.57 5.43 -29.94
CA ALA A 379 -3.92 6.03 -28.77
C ALA A 379 -3.16 5.00 -27.92
N VAL A 380 -3.79 3.87 -27.58
CA VAL A 380 -3.18 2.84 -26.72
C VAL A 380 -2.22 1.94 -27.49
N ALA A 381 -2.48 1.64 -28.76
CA ALA A 381 -1.55 0.89 -29.61
C ALA A 381 -0.19 1.60 -29.76
N ARG A 382 -0.16 2.94 -29.77
CA ARG A 382 1.09 3.72 -29.77
C ARG A 382 1.90 3.55 -28.47
N ILE A 383 1.24 3.40 -27.33
CA ILE A 383 1.91 3.10 -26.05
C ILE A 383 2.53 1.70 -26.13
N THR A 384 1.78 0.72 -26.63
CA THR A 384 2.27 -0.65 -26.85
C THR A 384 3.49 -0.69 -27.78
N ASP A 385 3.48 0.08 -28.87
CA ASP A 385 4.61 0.23 -29.79
C ASP A 385 5.85 0.82 -29.09
N ALA A 386 5.66 1.82 -28.22
CA ALA A 386 6.74 2.44 -27.45
C ALA A 386 7.31 1.48 -26.37
N LEU A 387 6.45 0.71 -25.68
CA LEU A 387 6.85 -0.33 -24.74
C LEU A 387 7.66 -1.43 -25.44
N GLU A 388 7.17 -1.98 -26.55
CA GLU A 388 7.88 -3.01 -27.34
C GLU A 388 9.27 -2.49 -27.80
N ALA A 389 9.32 -1.25 -28.28
CA ALA A 389 10.56 -0.62 -28.72
C ALA A 389 11.54 -0.32 -27.59
N PHE A 390 11.12 -0.28 -26.32
CA PHE A 390 11.95 -0.01 -25.15
C PHE A 390 12.37 -1.28 -24.39
N GLN A 391 11.57 -2.36 -24.42
CA GLN A 391 11.74 -3.57 -23.59
C GLN A 391 13.15 -4.19 -23.60
N ASN A 392 13.85 -4.16 -24.74
CA ASN A 392 15.20 -4.72 -24.89
C ASN A 392 16.33 -3.70 -24.66
N LYS A 393 16.00 -2.45 -24.31
CA LYS A 393 16.94 -1.32 -24.09
C LYS A 393 16.99 -0.86 -22.63
N THR A 394 16.09 -1.35 -21.79
CA THR A 394 16.07 -1.14 -20.33
C THR A 394 17.30 -1.79 -19.68
N ARG A 395 17.59 -1.42 -18.43
CA ARG A 395 18.73 -2.00 -17.70
C ARG A 395 18.52 -3.45 -17.26
N LEU A 396 17.27 -3.92 -17.29
CA LEU A 396 16.87 -5.33 -17.16
C LEU A 396 16.14 -5.75 -18.46
N PRO A 397 16.87 -6.07 -19.55
CA PRO A 397 16.26 -6.34 -20.84
C PRO A 397 15.23 -7.47 -20.77
N GLY A 398 14.00 -7.18 -21.17
CA GLY A 398 12.84 -8.06 -21.00
C GLY A 398 11.77 -7.48 -20.07
N MET A 399 12.13 -6.57 -19.15
CA MET A 399 11.21 -5.84 -18.28
C MET A 399 11.39 -4.32 -18.41
N TRP A 400 10.40 -3.55 -17.95
CA TRP A 400 10.47 -2.10 -17.85
C TRP A 400 10.57 -1.65 -16.37
N PRO A 401 11.27 -0.53 -16.09
CA PRO A 401 11.34 0.02 -14.74
C PRO A 401 9.99 0.59 -14.29
N THR A 402 9.76 0.68 -12.98
CA THR A 402 8.54 1.27 -12.39
C THR A 402 8.25 2.71 -12.85
N TYR A 403 9.28 3.45 -13.26
CA TYR A 403 9.16 4.78 -13.87
C TYR A 403 9.94 4.91 -15.18
N LEU A 404 9.32 5.49 -16.21
CA LEU A 404 9.94 5.79 -17.51
C LEU A 404 9.70 7.25 -17.97
N ASP A 405 10.48 7.71 -18.94
CA ASP A 405 10.27 8.98 -19.64
C ASP A 405 9.35 8.74 -20.84
N ALA A 406 8.09 9.21 -20.74
CA ALA A 406 7.11 9.15 -21.82
C ALA A 406 7.02 10.46 -22.64
N SER A 407 7.78 11.49 -22.27
CA SER A 407 7.70 12.82 -22.89
C SER A 407 8.07 12.80 -24.37
N GLY A 408 8.86 11.81 -24.80
CA GLY A 408 9.41 11.73 -26.16
C GLY A 408 10.33 12.90 -26.51
N CYS A 409 10.86 13.60 -25.51
CA CYS A 409 11.62 14.83 -25.67
C CYS A 409 12.95 14.77 -24.94
N LYS A 410 14.02 14.45 -25.68
CA LYS A 410 15.36 14.46 -25.12
C LYS A 410 15.79 15.91 -24.88
N ARG A 411 15.90 16.28 -23.60
CA ARG A 411 16.46 17.57 -23.20
C ARG A 411 17.94 17.60 -23.59
N ILE A 412 18.32 18.58 -24.40
CA ILE A 412 19.71 18.81 -24.78
C ILE A 412 20.47 19.24 -23.53
N ASP A 413 21.50 18.49 -23.14
CA ASP A 413 22.42 18.90 -22.09
C ASP A 413 23.33 20.02 -22.61
N TYR A 414 22.98 21.26 -22.29
CA TYR A 414 23.74 22.44 -22.65
C TYR A 414 25.12 22.52 -21.95
N THR A 415 25.41 21.71 -20.92
CA THR A 415 26.75 21.66 -20.32
C THR A 415 27.75 21.00 -21.28
N ALA A 416 27.36 19.94 -21.99
CA ALA A 416 28.18 19.30 -23.02
C ALA A 416 28.49 20.24 -24.22
N LEU A 417 27.65 21.25 -24.46
CA LEU A 417 27.91 22.29 -25.46
C LEU A 417 28.93 23.35 -24.98
N LEU A 418 29.16 23.51 -23.68
CA LEU A 418 30.18 24.42 -23.15
C LEU A 418 31.61 23.86 -23.25
N ASP A 419 31.76 22.53 -23.28
CA ASP A 419 33.04 21.85 -23.57
C ASP A 419 33.39 21.84 -25.07
N THR A 420 32.49 22.33 -25.94
CA THR A 420 32.81 22.50 -27.38
C THR A 420 33.64 23.78 -27.55
N PRO A 421 34.89 23.72 -28.06
CA PRO A 421 35.69 24.93 -28.25
C PRO A 421 35.00 25.92 -29.19
N LEU A 422 34.95 27.19 -28.80
CA LEU A 422 34.40 28.28 -29.62
C LEU A 422 35.19 28.40 -30.95
N GLN A 423 34.72 27.73 -31.99
CA GLN A 423 35.20 27.95 -33.35
C GLN A 423 34.81 29.35 -33.79
N SER A 424 35.79 30.25 -33.87
CA SER A 424 35.60 31.61 -34.34
C SER A 424 35.06 31.61 -35.78
N PRO A 425 33.87 32.18 -36.06
CA PRO A 425 33.29 32.20 -37.41
C PRO A 425 33.94 33.28 -38.28
N LEU A 426 35.26 33.16 -38.49
CA LEU A 426 36.06 34.17 -39.19
C LEU A 426 37.37 33.56 -39.73
N ASP A 427 37.27 32.80 -40.82
CA ASP A 427 38.37 32.60 -41.78
C ASP A 427 37.86 31.96 -43.10
N SER A 428 37.31 32.78 -43.99
CA SER A 428 37.09 32.45 -45.43
C SER A 428 36.65 33.67 -46.28
N LEU A 429 37.25 34.84 -46.04
CA LEU A 429 37.22 35.95 -47.00
C LEU A 429 38.67 36.29 -47.41
N PRO A 430 39.01 36.27 -48.72
CA PRO A 430 40.39 36.42 -49.16
C PRO A 430 40.84 37.90 -49.10
N LEU A 431 41.68 38.23 -48.11
CA LEU A 431 42.42 39.48 -48.09
C LEU A 431 43.54 39.46 -49.15
N GLN A 432 43.43 40.36 -50.13
CA GLN A 432 44.47 40.57 -51.14
C GLN A 432 45.64 41.40 -50.56
N ASP A 433 46.84 41.19 -51.10
CA ASP A 433 48.09 41.80 -50.61
C ASP A 433 48.06 43.33 -50.55
N LEU A 434 48.33 43.88 -49.36
CA LEU A 434 48.88 45.23 -49.19
C LEU A 434 50.10 45.16 -48.24
N PRO A 435 51.24 45.80 -48.58
CA PRO A 435 52.55 45.40 -48.05
C PRO A 435 52.87 45.87 -46.63
N LEU A 436 53.47 44.97 -45.86
CA LEU A 436 53.94 45.13 -44.49
C LEU A 436 54.86 46.34 -44.24
N LYS A 437 54.67 47.02 -43.10
CA LYS A 437 55.72 47.78 -42.39
C LYS A 437 55.64 47.54 -40.87
N LYS A 438 56.78 47.69 -40.20
CA LYS A 438 57.11 47.02 -38.93
C LYS A 438 56.42 47.58 -37.68
N VAL A 439 56.07 46.67 -36.77
CA VAL A 439 55.74 46.91 -35.35
C VAL A 439 57.04 47.07 -34.53
N PRO A 440 57.07 47.93 -33.49
CA PRO A 440 58.08 47.89 -32.43
C PRO A 440 57.63 47.00 -31.26
N THR A 441 58.51 46.10 -30.80
CA THR A 441 58.25 45.12 -29.73
C THR A 441 58.39 45.69 -28.32
N VAL A 442 57.63 45.16 -27.36
CA VAL A 442 57.89 45.27 -25.91
C VAL A 442 57.81 43.86 -25.30
N ALA A 443 58.64 43.59 -24.27
CA ALA A 443 58.85 42.25 -23.71
C ALA A 443 58.11 42.01 -22.37
N ALA A 444 58.08 40.75 -21.92
CA ALA A 444 57.34 40.26 -20.76
C ALA A 444 58.13 40.30 -19.43
N SER A 445 57.43 40.14 -18.29
CA SER A 445 58.03 39.85 -16.98
C SER A 445 57.12 39.01 -16.07
N ASN A 446 57.73 38.28 -15.14
CA ASN A 446 57.19 37.11 -14.44
C ASN A 446 56.34 37.37 -13.17
N THR A 447 55.26 36.58 -13.02
CA THR A 447 54.76 35.92 -11.78
C THR A 447 54.38 36.84 -10.56
N PRO A 448 53.94 36.33 -9.39
CA PRO A 448 52.51 36.44 -9.03
C PRO A 448 52.22 37.12 -7.66
N VAL A 449 50.98 37.60 -7.47
CA VAL A 449 50.50 38.15 -6.19
C VAL A 449 49.10 37.64 -5.87
N MET A 450 48.90 37.17 -4.63
CA MET A 450 47.60 36.81 -4.04
C MET A 450 47.11 37.95 -3.13
N ILE A 451 45.80 38.25 -3.16
CA ILE A 451 45.11 39.13 -2.20
C ILE A 451 43.79 38.45 -1.82
N PRO A 452 43.44 38.33 -0.52
CA PRO A 452 42.28 37.53 -0.08
C PRO A 452 40.94 38.25 -0.23
N LEU A 453 39.87 37.45 -0.30
CA LEU A 453 38.47 37.90 -0.31
C LEU A 453 37.95 38.09 1.13
N SER A 454 37.16 39.15 1.35
CA SER A 454 36.37 39.38 2.56
C SER A 454 34.94 39.79 2.18
N LEU A 455 33.95 39.05 2.67
CA LEU A 455 32.53 39.28 2.41
C LEU A 455 31.96 40.42 3.28
N PRO A 456 31.03 41.25 2.76
CA PRO A 456 30.19 42.15 3.58
C PRO A 456 28.89 41.48 4.08
N ASP A 457 28.34 42.04 5.15
CA ASP A 457 27.14 41.56 5.88
C ASP A 457 25.77 41.89 5.23
N PRO A 458 24.68 41.20 5.61
CA PRO A 458 23.38 41.29 4.95
C PRO A 458 22.56 42.56 5.26
N ILE A 459 21.66 42.92 4.33
CA ILE A 459 20.78 44.10 4.41
C ILE A 459 19.43 43.74 5.04
N VAL A 460 18.98 44.60 5.98
CA VAL A 460 17.67 44.51 6.65
C VAL A 460 16.68 45.50 6.02
N PHE A 461 15.41 45.10 5.86
CA PHE A 461 14.32 45.97 5.41
C PHE A 461 13.33 46.26 6.55
N ILE A 462 13.01 47.55 6.75
CA ILE A 462 11.89 48.05 7.59
C ILE A 462 11.24 49.21 6.80
N ALA A 463 9.94 49.47 7.01
CA ALA A 463 9.04 49.98 5.99
C ALA A 463 8.44 51.40 6.21
N GLU A 464 7.64 51.80 5.20
CA GLU A 464 6.40 52.60 5.30
C GLU A 464 6.47 54.14 5.23
N THR A 465 5.79 54.74 4.24
CA THR A 465 4.54 55.55 4.43
C THR A 465 4.07 56.31 3.16
N ALA A 466 2.76 56.63 3.14
CA ALA A 466 2.05 57.68 2.36
C ALA A 466 1.54 57.41 0.92
N ALA A 467 0.36 57.99 0.64
CA ALA A 467 -0.43 58.07 -0.61
C ALA A 467 -1.18 59.46 -0.61
N PRO A 468 -1.95 59.95 -1.63
CA PRO A 468 -3.02 59.22 -2.35
C PRO A 468 -3.44 59.72 -3.79
N THR A 469 -4.63 59.24 -4.25
CA THR A 469 -5.65 59.85 -5.16
C THR A 469 -5.62 59.77 -6.71
N LYS A 470 -6.57 58.96 -7.24
CA LYS A 470 -7.61 59.23 -8.29
C LYS A 470 -7.24 59.71 -9.72
N VAL A 471 -7.72 58.97 -10.75
CA VAL A 471 -8.84 59.28 -11.70
C VAL A 471 -8.88 58.16 -12.79
N ASN A 472 -9.87 58.14 -13.70
CA ASN A 472 -10.37 56.94 -14.40
C ASN A 472 -10.52 57.11 -15.95
N LYS A 473 -10.41 55.99 -16.71
CA LYS A 473 -10.95 55.71 -18.07
C LYS A 473 -10.41 56.42 -19.34
N ARG A 474 -9.95 55.59 -20.30
CA ARG A 474 -10.61 55.18 -21.59
C ARG A 474 -9.84 55.37 -22.93
N GLN A 475 -10.10 54.39 -23.82
CA GLN A 475 -10.10 54.39 -25.29
C GLN A 475 -8.80 54.59 -26.09
N LEU A 476 -8.65 53.73 -27.10
CA LEU A 476 -8.02 54.01 -28.39
C LEU A 476 -8.68 53.08 -29.43
N ASP A 477 -9.37 53.68 -30.40
CA ASP A 477 -10.07 53.01 -31.51
C ASP A 477 -9.38 53.34 -32.85
N TYR A 478 -9.79 52.64 -33.93
CA TYR A 478 -9.18 52.63 -35.27
C TYR A 478 -9.25 53.96 -36.07
N ILE A 479 -8.33 54.09 -37.05
CA ILE A 479 -8.45 54.64 -38.44
C ILE A 479 -6.99 54.88 -38.95
N GLU A 480 -6.42 54.23 -39.97
CA GLU A 480 -6.81 53.96 -41.39
C GLU A 480 -6.26 55.03 -42.37
N ALA A 481 -5.49 54.61 -43.40
CA ALA A 481 -5.37 55.21 -44.75
C ALA A 481 -4.14 54.69 -45.56
N ASP A 482 -4.40 54.06 -46.71
CA ASP A 482 -3.69 54.08 -48.02
C ASP A 482 -2.15 54.00 -48.18
N GLY A 483 -1.72 53.59 -49.38
CA GLY A 483 -0.30 53.40 -49.73
C GLY A 483 0.04 53.52 -51.22
N VAL A 484 1.31 53.27 -51.57
CA VAL A 484 1.86 53.30 -52.94
C VAL A 484 2.82 52.13 -53.12
N GLY A 485 2.68 51.38 -54.22
CA GLY A 485 3.53 50.23 -54.52
C GLY A 485 4.68 50.54 -55.49
N LEU A 486 5.79 49.81 -55.35
CA LEU A 486 6.81 49.63 -56.39
C LEU A 486 7.24 48.17 -56.46
N ILE A 487 7.67 47.76 -57.66
CA ILE A 487 8.01 46.38 -58.05
C ILE A 487 9.52 46.22 -58.23
N GLY A 488 10.09 45.11 -57.78
CA GLY A 488 11.49 44.75 -58.01
C GLY A 488 11.91 43.52 -57.21
N GLU A 489 12.41 42.49 -57.89
CA GLU A 489 12.87 41.24 -57.27
C GLU A 489 14.26 41.40 -56.63
N ALA A 490 14.43 40.89 -55.41
CA ALA A 490 15.73 40.55 -54.84
C ALA A 490 15.57 39.34 -53.90
N THR A 491 16.41 38.31 -54.08
CA THR A 491 16.29 37.04 -53.36
C THR A 491 16.70 37.19 -51.90
N ALA A 492 15.72 37.15 -50.98
CA ALA A 492 16.00 36.95 -49.56
C ALA A 492 16.46 35.50 -49.32
N SER A 493 17.75 35.31 -49.06
CA SER A 493 18.30 34.02 -48.66
C SER A 493 17.69 33.57 -47.33
N ALA A 494 17.18 32.34 -47.28
CA ALA A 494 16.58 31.79 -46.06
C ALA A 494 17.61 31.74 -44.91
N PHE A 495 17.34 32.47 -43.83
CA PHE A 495 17.88 32.10 -42.53
C PHE A 495 17.17 30.81 -42.09
N PRO A 496 17.91 29.74 -41.72
CA PRO A 496 17.28 28.51 -41.26
C PRO A 496 16.53 28.74 -39.95
N SER A 497 15.47 27.95 -39.75
CA SER A 497 14.66 27.90 -38.52
C SER A 497 15.53 27.82 -37.26
N PRO A 498 15.07 28.33 -36.11
CA PRO A 498 15.53 27.84 -34.81
C PRO A 498 15.57 26.31 -34.81
N ARG A 499 16.63 25.74 -34.23
CA ARG A 499 16.74 24.29 -34.00
C ARG A 499 15.65 23.91 -32.99
N PRO A 500 15.04 22.72 -33.08
CA PRO A 500 14.06 22.30 -32.08
C PRO A 500 14.74 22.20 -30.71
N GLU A 501 14.07 22.67 -29.66
CA GLU A 501 14.53 22.59 -28.26
C GLU A 501 14.51 21.15 -27.69
N CYS A 502 14.20 20.18 -28.55
CA CYS A 502 13.71 18.85 -28.24
C CYS A 502 14.17 17.90 -29.37
N GLU A 503 15.05 16.96 -29.07
CA GLU A 503 15.36 15.85 -29.97
C GLU A 503 14.33 14.73 -29.71
N GLU A 504 13.72 14.18 -30.78
CA GLU A 504 12.70 13.12 -30.65
C GLU A 504 13.31 11.84 -30.08
N GLN A 505 12.65 11.26 -29.07
CA GLN A 505 13.00 9.96 -28.50
C GLN A 505 11.76 9.09 -28.28
N GLY A 506 11.96 7.77 -28.20
CA GLY A 506 10.95 6.86 -27.65
C GLY A 506 10.98 6.87 -26.11
N PHE A 507 10.39 5.85 -25.49
CA PHE A 507 10.57 5.64 -24.05
C PHE A 507 12.04 5.36 -23.71
N VAL A 508 12.49 5.96 -22.61
CA VAL A 508 13.84 5.81 -22.03
C VAL A 508 13.78 5.81 -20.50
N SER A 509 14.89 5.46 -19.86
CA SER A 509 15.10 5.64 -18.41
C SER A 509 14.85 7.08 -17.98
N THR A 510 14.17 7.30 -16.85
CA THR A 510 13.96 8.65 -16.28
C THR A 510 15.25 9.37 -15.86
N SER A 511 16.33 8.63 -15.70
CA SER A 511 17.67 9.12 -15.37
C SER A 511 18.75 8.15 -15.86
N GLU A 512 19.88 8.67 -16.34
CA GLU A 512 21.06 7.86 -16.64
C GLU A 512 21.87 7.50 -15.37
N PHE A 513 21.57 8.13 -14.22
CA PHE A 513 22.43 8.11 -13.02
C PHE A 513 21.78 7.53 -11.76
N SER A 514 20.45 7.55 -11.61
CA SER A 514 19.77 6.89 -10.47
C SER A 514 19.81 5.37 -10.60
N ARG A 515 19.52 4.63 -9.51
CA ARG A 515 19.05 3.23 -9.63
C ARG A 515 17.69 3.19 -10.35
N GLU A 516 17.35 2.05 -10.91
CA GLU A 516 16.02 1.70 -11.42
C GLU A 516 15.48 0.51 -10.63
N GLU A 517 14.17 0.50 -10.35
CA GLU A 517 13.47 -0.61 -9.73
C GLU A 517 12.64 -1.37 -10.78
N PHE A 518 12.69 -2.70 -10.71
CA PHE A 518 11.89 -3.61 -11.54
C PHE A 518 11.14 -4.58 -10.62
N THR A 519 9.81 -4.64 -10.73
CA THR A 519 8.96 -5.44 -9.84
C THR A 519 7.74 -6.01 -10.59
N LEU A 520 6.94 -6.80 -9.88
CA LEU A 520 5.55 -7.11 -10.23
C LEU A 520 4.57 -6.55 -9.18
N GLY A 521 5.03 -5.73 -8.22
CA GLY A 521 4.15 -5.00 -7.32
C GLY A 521 3.69 -3.67 -7.92
N GLY A 522 3.27 -2.80 -7.00
CA GLY A 522 2.81 -1.44 -7.27
C GLY A 522 3.65 -0.70 -8.31
N MET A 523 3.01 0.21 -9.04
CA MET A 523 3.60 1.00 -10.11
C MET A 523 3.98 0.21 -11.37
N SER A 524 3.75 -1.11 -11.45
CA SER A 524 4.19 -1.93 -12.60
C SER A 524 3.33 -3.15 -12.94
N ASP A 525 2.87 -3.90 -11.93
CA ASP A 525 1.82 -4.93 -11.93
C ASP A 525 1.00 -5.09 -13.23
N SER A 526 -0.02 -4.25 -13.38
CA SER A 526 -1.10 -4.30 -14.37
C SER A 526 -0.64 -4.13 -15.82
N THR A 527 0.54 -3.54 -16.05
CA THR A 527 1.11 -3.46 -17.41
C THR A 527 1.53 -4.82 -17.92
N TYR A 528 2.13 -5.66 -17.07
CA TYR A 528 2.48 -7.04 -17.45
C TYR A 528 1.23 -7.89 -17.63
N GLU A 529 0.21 -7.63 -16.81
CA GLU A 529 -1.10 -8.25 -16.89
C GLU A 529 -1.77 -8.01 -18.25
N TYR A 530 -1.81 -6.73 -18.65
CA TYR A 530 -2.51 -6.28 -19.85
C TYR A 530 -1.92 -6.83 -21.13
N LEU A 531 -0.64 -7.23 -21.16
CA LEU A 531 -0.08 -7.97 -22.30
C LEU A 531 -0.87 -9.25 -22.60
N SER A 532 -1.29 -9.98 -21.56
CA SER A 532 -2.06 -11.22 -21.72
C SER A 532 -3.56 -10.95 -21.94
N LYS A 533 -4.15 -9.98 -21.22
CA LYS A 533 -5.56 -9.61 -21.31
C LYS A 533 -5.91 -8.96 -22.67
N GLU A 534 -5.08 -8.05 -23.18
CA GLU A 534 -5.29 -7.37 -24.45
C GLU A 534 -5.06 -8.30 -25.67
N TRP A 535 -4.12 -9.25 -25.59
CA TRP A 535 -3.99 -10.29 -26.62
C TRP A 535 -5.27 -11.12 -26.75
N LEU A 536 -5.94 -11.44 -25.63
CA LEU A 536 -7.24 -12.13 -25.64
C LEU A 536 -8.37 -11.23 -26.19
N LEU A 537 -8.41 -9.95 -25.80
CA LEU A 537 -9.44 -9.01 -26.27
C LEU A 537 -9.32 -8.72 -27.77
N LEU A 538 -8.10 -8.74 -28.33
CA LEU A 538 -7.81 -8.61 -29.76
C LEU A 538 -7.86 -9.95 -30.51
N GLY A 539 -8.33 -11.04 -29.89
CA GLY A 539 -8.47 -12.35 -30.56
C GLY A 539 -7.15 -12.97 -31.04
N GLY A 540 -6.03 -12.63 -30.40
CA GLY A 540 -4.67 -13.03 -30.76
C GLY A 540 -4.13 -12.42 -32.06
N LEU A 541 -4.84 -11.45 -32.64
CA LEU A 541 -4.53 -10.89 -33.97
C LEU A 541 -3.29 -9.99 -33.99
N VAL A 542 -2.93 -9.39 -32.85
CA VAL A 542 -1.80 -8.47 -32.72
C VAL A 542 -0.67 -9.17 -31.98
N GLU A 543 0.33 -9.61 -32.76
CA GLU A 543 1.25 -10.67 -32.32
C GLU A 543 2.22 -10.22 -31.22
N LYS A 544 2.62 -8.94 -31.20
CA LYS A 544 3.64 -8.37 -30.29
C LYS A 544 3.40 -8.58 -28.80
N TYR A 545 2.14 -8.71 -28.38
CA TYR A 545 1.79 -8.92 -26.97
C TYR A 545 2.35 -10.23 -26.41
N GLN A 546 2.37 -11.31 -27.21
CA GLN A 546 2.92 -12.61 -26.81
C GLN A 546 4.43 -12.54 -26.50
N PRO A 547 5.33 -12.16 -27.42
CA PRO A 547 6.77 -12.12 -27.15
C PRO A 547 7.14 -11.01 -26.15
N MET A 548 6.30 -9.97 -25.95
CA MET A 548 6.49 -9.05 -24.83
C MET A 548 6.23 -9.75 -23.49
N PHE A 549 5.11 -10.49 -23.37
CA PHE A 549 4.77 -11.24 -22.17
C PHE A 549 5.82 -12.31 -21.86
N GLU A 550 6.18 -13.14 -22.86
CA GLU A 550 7.15 -14.24 -22.71
C GLU A 550 8.51 -13.74 -22.20
N LYS A 551 9.09 -12.71 -22.82
CA LYS A 551 10.34 -12.08 -22.35
C LYS A 551 10.22 -11.54 -20.92
N SER A 552 9.09 -10.93 -20.58
CA SER A 552 8.84 -10.40 -19.24
C SER A 552 8.84 -11.54 -18.22
N MET A 553 8.04 -12.58 -18.46
CA MET A 553 7.91 -13.72 -17.53
C MET A 553 9.21 -14.52 -17.41
N ASP A 554 9.98 -14.69 -18.49
CA ASP A 554 11.31 -15.31 -18.42
C ASP A 554 12.31 -14.49 -17.59
N THR A 555 12.24 -13.15 -17.68
CA THR A 555 13.08 -12.23 -16.91
C THR A 555 12.68 -12.21 -15.43
N VAL A 556 11.37 -12.16 -15.13
CA VAL A 556 10.79 -12.33 -13.79
C VAL A 556 11.24 -13.67 -13.17
N ARG A 557 11.05 -14.77 -13.90
CA ARG A 557 11.42 -16.15 -13.51
C ARG A 557 12.90 -16.26 -13.17
N GLN A 558 13.76 -15.55 -13.90
CA GLN A 558 15.19 -15.49 -13.61
C GLN A 558 15.49 -14.62 -12.38
N HIS A 559 15.02 -13.37 -12.34
CA HIS A 559 15.55 -12.33 -11.45
C HIS A 559 14.70 -11.96 -10.22
N LEU A 560 13.36 -11.94 -10.35
CA LEU A 560 12.46 -11.43 -9.29
C LEU A 560 11.88 -12.54 -8.42
N LEU A 561 11.60 -13.71 -9.00
CA LEU A 561 11.00 -14.81 -8.25
C LEU A 561 12.01 -15.43 -7.27
N PHE A 562 11.62 -15.63 -6.02
CA PHE A 562 12.45 -16.30 -5.02
C PHE A 562 11.61 -17.24 -4.14
N ARG A 563 12.28 -18.19 -3.48
CA ARG A 563 11.67 -18.99 -2.41
C ARG A 563 12.03 -18.36 -1.06
N PRO A 564 11.07 -18.16 -0.14
CA PRO A 564 11.36 -17.65 1.20
C PRO A 564 11.93 -18.74 2.11
N MET A 565 12.89 -18.39 2.96
CA MET A 565 13.50 -19.29 3.94
C MET A 565 12.59 -19.42 5.18
N LEU A 566 11.62 -20.34 5.13
CA LEU A 566 10.58 -20.52 6.15
C LEU A 566 10.84 -21.73 7.06
N PRO A 567 10.38 -21.71 8.33
CA PRO A 567 10.67 -22.78 9.30
C PRO A 567 10.13 -24.18 8.95
N ASN A 568 9.00 -24.29 8.23
CA ASN A 568 8.45 -25.58 7.80
C ASN A 568 8.90 -25.96 6.38
N MET A 569 9.77 -25.15 5.75
CA MET A 569 10.34 -25.35 4.42
C MET A 569 9.27 -25.46 3.32
N GLU A 570 8.22 -24.65 3.41
CA GLU A 570 7.16 -24.51 2.43
C GLU A 570 7.71 -24.36 0.99
N ASP A 571 7.07 -25.01 0.01
CA ASP A 571 7.52 -25.05 -1.40
C ASP A 571 6.79 -24.03 -2.28
N ILE A 572 6.72 -22.80 -1.76
CA ILE A 572 6.07 -21.63 -2.37
C ILE A 572 7.08 -20.70 -3.04
N LEU A 573 6.58 -19.73 -3.81
CA LEU A 573 7.37 -18.65 -4.40
C LEU A 573 6.76 -17.28 -4.07
N PHE A 574 7.62 -16.27 -3.99
CA PHE A 574 7.29 -14.84 -3.90
C PHE A 574 7.96 -14.08 -5.05
N SER A 575 7.50 -12.86 -5.34
CA SER A 575 8.11 -11.98 -6.35
C SER A 575 8.59 -10.68 -5.68
N GLY A 576 9.90 -10.47 -5.63
CA GLY A 576 10.51 -9.29 -5.00
C GLY A 576 10.78 -8.13 -5.96
N LYS A 577 11.32 -7.03 -5.41
CA LYS A 577 11.78 -5.85 -6.15
C LYS A 577 13.26 -6.02 -6.53
N LEU A 578 13.64 -5.76 -7.78
CA LEU A 578 15.04 -5.79 -8.23
C LEU A 578 15.57 -4.38 -8.51
N HIS A 579 16.60 -3.98 -7.75
CA HIS A 579 17.27 -2.70 -7.87
C HIS A 579 18.49 -2.79 -8.78
N VAL A 580 18.45 -2.10 -9.93
CA VAL A 580 19.49 -2.12 -10.97
C VAL A 580 20.20 -0.76 -11.05
N SER A 581 21.49 -0.77 -10.72
CA SER A 581 22.36 0.42 -10.83
C SER A 581 22.77 0.68 -12.29
N PRO A 582 23.06 1.93 -12.68
CA PRO A 582 23.53 2.24 -14.03
C PRO A 582 24.95 1.70 -14.26
N GLY A 583 25.29 1.44 -15.53
CA GLY A 583 26.61 0.95 -15.93
C GLY A 583 26.67 -0.58 -16.06
N LYS A 584 27.81 -1.18 -15.69
CA LYS A 584 28.06 -2.63 -15.85
C LYS A 584 27.77 -3.40 -14.55
N PRO A 585 27.26 -4.65 -14.64
CA PRO A 585 26.99 -5.52 -13.48
C PRO A 585 28.15 -5.59 -12.47
N LEU A 586 27.91 -5.14 -11.25
CA LEU A 586 28.87 -5.20 -10.14
C LEU A 586 29.05 -6.66 -9.72
N HIS A 587 30.31 -7.13 -9.72
CA HIS A 587 30.66 -8.53 -9.43
C HIS A 587 29.89 -9.58 -10.27
N GLY A 588 29.37 -9.21 -11.43
CA GLY A 588 28.55 -10.08 -12.27
C GLY A 588 27.08 -10.23 -11.84
N LYS A 589 26.65 -9.57 -10.75
CA LYS A 589 25.24 -9.44 -10.40
C LYS A 589 24.64 -8.25 -11.14
N LEU A 590 23.51 -8.48 -11.83
CA LEU A 590 22.81 -7.44 -12.59
C LEU A 590 22.14 -6.40 -11.69
N GLY A 591 21.62 -6.83 -10.54
CA GLY A 591 20.98 -5.99 -9.55
C GLY A 591 20.95 -6.64 -8.16
N GLU A 592 20.31 -5.94 -7.24
CA GLU A 592 20.10 -6.32 -5.84
C GLU A 592 18.62 -6.70 -5.66
N LEU A 593 18.35 -7.93 -5.21
CA LEU A 593 16.98 -8.42 -4.99
C LEU A 593 16.55 -8.10 -3.56
N GLU A 594 15.54 -7.25 -3.44
CA GLU A 594 14.82 -6.97 -2.22
C GLU A 594 13.70 -8.01 -2.05
N ALA A 595 13.84 -8.85 -1.02
CA ALA A 595 12.97 -10.01 -0.76
C ALA A 595 11.69 -9.64 0.02
N GLU A 596 11.07 -8.55 -0.41
CA GLU A 596 9.70 -8.18 -0.06
C GLU A 596 8.70 -9.09 -0.77
N ASN A 597 7.51 -9.24 -0.19
CA ASN A 597 6.33 -9.77 -0.87
C ASN A 597 5.12 -8.89 -0.52
N ALA A 598 4.78 -7.97 -1.43
CA ALA A 598 3.64 -7.06 -1.29
C ALA A 598 2.33 -7.69 -1.79
N HIS A 599 1.18 -7.26 -1.26
CA HIS A 599 -0.14 -7.79 -1.60
C HIS A 599 -0.47 -7.58 -3.08
N LEU A 600 -0.12 -6.40 -3.61
CA LEU A 600 -0.16 -6.08 -5.04
C LEU A 600 0.56 -7.10 -5.95
N THR A 601 1.55 -7.85 -5.46
CA THR A 601 2.21 -8.91 -6.27
C THR A 601 1.34 -10.16 -6.48
N CYS A 602 0.25 -10.32 -5.71
CA CYS A 602 -0.49 -11.57 -5.66
C CYS A 602 -1.32 -11.88 -6.91
N PHE A 603 -1.68 -10.89 -7.74
CA PHE A 603 -2.33 -11.11 -9.05
C PHE A 603 -1.47 -11.98 -9.98
N ALA A 604 -0.14 -12.00 -9.76
CA ALA A 604 0.81 -12.70 -10.62
C ALA A 604 0.54 -14.21 -10.71
N GLY A 605 -0.11 -14.81 -9.70
CA GLY A 605 -0.59 -16.19 -9.78
C GLY A 605 -1.57 -16.40 -10.95
N GLY A 606 -2.63 -15.59 -11.03
CA GLY A 606 -3.61 -15.60 -12.11
C GLY A 606 -3.01 -15.24 -13.46
N MET A 607 -2.14 -14.20 -13.51
CA MET A 607 -1.43 -13.80 -14.72
C MET A 607 -0.56 -14.94 -15.29
N PHE A 608 0.30 -15.56 -14.47
CA PHE A 608 1.12 -16.70 -14.92
C PHE A 608 0.25 -17.90 -15.32
N ALA A 609 -0.84 -18.20 -14.59
CA ALA A 609 -1.74 -19.30 -14.90
C ALA A 609 -2.42 -19.14 -16.27
N MET A 610 -2.90 -17.93 -16.56
CA MET A 610 -3.54 -17.60 -17.84
C MET A 610 -2.52 -17.58 -18.98
N GLY A 611 -1.37 -16.94 -18.79
CA GLY A 611 -0.25 -16.92 -19.74
C GLY A 611 0.21 -18.33 -20.13
N ALA A 612 0.37 -19.22 -19.14
CA ALA A 612 0.73 -20.62 -19.34
C ALA A 612 -0.25 -21.40 -20.24
N LYS A 613 -1.54 -21.06 -20.21
CA LYS A 613 -2.57 -21.66 -21.08
C LYS A 613 -2.57 -21.09 -22.49
N ILE A 614 -2.48 -19.76 -22.62
CA ILE A 614 -2.70 -19.09 -23.92
C ILE A 614 -1.46 -19.08 -24.82
N PHE A 615 -0.27 -19.18 -24.23
CA PHE A 615 1.02 -19.20 -24.94
C PHE A 615 1.76 -20.55 -24.87
N ASP A 616 1.10 -21.63 -24.41
CA ASP A 616 1.64 -23.00 -24.32
C ASP A 616 2.96 -23.11 -23.51
N ARG A 617 2.96 -22.53 -22.30
CA ARG A 617 4.10 -22.50 -21.36
C ARG A 617 3.78 -23.32 -20.10
N PRO A 618 3.77 -24.67 -20.18
CA PRO A 618 3.24 -25.52 -19.12
C PRO A 618 4.02 -25.46 -17.80
N GLU A 619 5.30 -25.09 -17.82
CA GLU A 619 6.09 -24.93 -16.59
C GLU A 619 5.67 -23.69 -15.76
N ASP A 620 5.17 -22.65 -16.43
CA ASP A 620 4.73 -21.42 -15.77
C ASP A 620 3.42 -21.63 -14.98
N LEU A 621 2.68 -22.71 -15.25
CA LEU A 621 1.49 -23.09 -14.46
C LEU A 621 1.84 -23.64 -13.05
N GLU A 622 3.00 -24.29 -12.89
CA GLU A 622 3.48 -24.68 -11.55
C GLU A 622 4.08 -23.46 -10.81
N ILE A 623 4.66 -22.49 -11.53
CA ILE A 623 5.06 -21.20 -10.96
C ILE A 623 3.83 -20.43 -10.47
N ALA A 624 2.80 -20.31 -11.31
CA ALA A 624 1.51 -19.69 -10.98
C ALA A 624 0.89 -20.27 -9.70
N LYS A 625 0.88 -21.60 -9.60
CA LYS A 625 0.43 -22.32 -8.40
C LYS A 625 1.26 -21.92 -7.18
N LYS A 626 2.59 -21.92 -7.26
CA LYS A 626 3.47 -21.62 -6.12
C LYS A 626 3.44 -20.16 -5.66
N LEU A 627 3.17 -19.23 -6.59
CA LEU A 627 2.86 -17.83 -6.26
C LEU A 627 1.52 -17.74 -5.50
N THR A 628 0.48 -18.41 -6.01
CA THR A 628 -0.85 -18.41 -5.39
C THR A 628 -0.85 -19.11 -4.02
N GLU A 629 -0.17 -20.26 -3.88
CA GLU A 629 0.06 -20.92 -2.59
C GLU A 629 0.89 -20.04 -1.64
N GLY A 630 1.79 -19.20 -2.16
CA GLY A 630 2.52 -18.18 -1.39
C GLY A 630 1.62 -17.08 -0.84
N CYS A 631 0.68 -16.56 -1.63
CA CYS A 631 -0.31 -15.59 -1.17
C CYS A 631 -1.29 -16.21 -0.14
N VAL A 632 -1.72 -17.46 -0.36
CA VAL A 632 -2.55 -18.20 0.63
C VAL A 632 -1.77 -18.47 1.93
N PHE A 633 -0.47 -18.76 1.86
CA PHE A 633 0.40 -18.82 3.04
C PHE A 633 0.47 -17.46 3.76
N SER A 634 0.61 -16.38 3.00
CA SER A 634 0.74 -15.01 3.52
C SER A 634 -0.51 -14.50 4.24
N TYR A 635 -1.71 -14.97 3.83
CA TYR A 635 -2.93 -14.82 4.61
C TYR A 635 -2.88 -15.64 5.91
N ASN A 636 -2.52 -16.93 5.82
CA ASN A 636 -2.56 -17.86 6.95
C ASN A 636 -1.48 -17.65 8.04
N MET A 637 -0.43 -16.88 7.77
CA MET A 637 0.66 -16.65 8.74
C MET A 637 0.35 -15.59 9.81
N THR A 638 -0.71 -14.80 9.66
CA THR A 638 -1.05 -13.69 10.58
C THR A 638 -2.10 -14.08 11.63
N ASN A 639 -2.34 -13.21 12.61
CA ASN A 639 -3.33 -13.47 13.67
C ASN A 639 -4.78 -13.25 13.23
N THR A 640 -5.01 -12.47 12.18
CA THR A 640 -6.34 -12.27 11.56
C THR A 640 -6.67 -13.29 10.48
N GLY A 641 -5.67 -13.99 9.94
CA GLY A 641 -5.83 -14.81 8.72
C GLY A 641 -5.87 -13.97 7.44
N ILE A 642 -5.30 -12.76 7.47
CA ILE A 642 -5.27 -11.77 6.37
C ILE A 642 -3.82 -11.36 6.11
N MET A 643 -3.42 -11.23 4.84
CA MET A 643 -2.07 -10.80 4.45
C MET A 643 -1.89 -9.29 4.65
N PRO A 644 -0.73 -8.81 5.16
CA PRO A 644 -0.41 -7.38 5.23
C PRO A 644 -0.13 -6.82 3.83
N GLU A 645 -0.32 -5.50 3.62
CA GLU A 645 0.05 -4.84 2.35
C GLU A 645 1.50 -5.15 1.94
N ALA A 646 2.48 -5.20 2.86
CA ALA A 646 3.84 -5.68 2.56
C ALA A 646 4.59 -6.30 3.76
N PHE A 647 5.43 -7.31 3.48
CA PHE A 647 6.35 -7.93 4.45
C PHE A 647 7.63 -8.47 3.79
N TYR A 648 8.66 -8.74 4.59
CA TYR A 648 9.99 -9.15 4.12
C TYR A 648 10.40 -10.51 4.66
N THR A 649 11.12 -11.30 3.86
CA THR A 649 11.69 -12.59 4.26
C THR A 649 13.15 -12.72 3.81
N ILE A 650 13.84 -13.76 4.27
CA ILE A 650 15.19 -14.09 3.77
C ILE A 650 15.04 -14.97 2.52
N PRO A 651 15.62 -14.60 1.36
CA PRO A 651 15.55 -15.42 0.17
C PRO A 651 16.49 -16.64 0.28
N CYS A 652 16.00 -17.79 -0.16
CA CYS A 652 16.79 -19.01 -0.33
C CYS A 652 17.76 -18.88 -1.51
N GLU A 653 18.94 -19.51 -1.42
CA GLU A 653 19.93 -19.51 -2.51
C GLU A 653 19.48 -20.33 -3.73
N SER A 654 18.54 -21.26 -3.53
CA SER A 654 17.86 -22.01 -4.59
C SER A 654 16.35 -21.85 -4.48
N LYS A 655 15.68 -21.78 -5.64
CA LYS A 655 14.22 -21.73 -5.73
C LYS A 655 13.56 -23.11 -5.52
N THR A 656 14.36 -24.20 -5.51
CA THR A 656 13.88 -25.59 -5.37
C THR A 656 14.39 -26.30 -4.11
N GLN A 657 15.47 -25.82 -3.50
CA GLN A 657 16.05 -26.37 -2.27
C GLN A 657 16.21 -25.24 -1.25
N CYS A 658 15.59 -25.39 -0.09
CA CYS A 658 15.77 -24.45 1.01
C CYS A 658 15.66 -25.16 2.35
N GLU A 659 16.72 -25.06 3.16
CA GLU A 659 16.76 -25.54 4.53
C GLU A 659 16.62 -24.36 5.49
N TRP A 660 15.95 -24.57 6.62
CA TRP A 660 15.75 -23.54 7.64
C TRP A 660 17.04 -23.24 8.41
N ASN A 661 17.71 -22.12 8.10
CA ASN A 661 18.88 -21.65 8.85
C ASN A 661 18.47 -20.66 9.96
N LYS A 662 18.23 -21.20 11.17
CA LYS A 662 17.91 -20.40 12.37
C LYS A 662 18.98 -19.33 12.66
N THR A 663 20.26 -19.64 12.48
CA THR A 663 21.36 -18.72 12.79
C THR A 663 21.31 -17.49 11.88
N LYS A 664 21.24 -17.70 10.56
CA LYS A 664 21.09 -16.62 9.56
C LYS A 664 19.84 -15.77 9.82
N TYR A 665 18.73 -16.38 10.24
CA TYR A 665 17.52 -15.66 10.63
C TYR A 665 17.72 -14.78 11.87
N TYR A 666 18.45 -15.26 12.89
CA TYR A 666 18.73 -14.51 14.11
C TYR A 666 19.74 -13.37 13.84
N GLU A 667 20.78 -13.62 13.03
CA GLU A 667 21.75 -12.63 12.56
C GLU A 667 21.07 -11.46 11.82
N VAL A 668 20.12 -11.75 10.91
CA VAL A 668 19.36 -10.73 10.18
C VAL A 668 18.37 -9.98 11.09
N LEU A 669 17.84 -10.61 12.14
CA LEU A 669 16.97 -9.94 13.11
C LEU A 669 17.74 -9.04 14.10
N ASP A 670 19.04 -9.31 14.31
CA ASP A 670 19.92 -8.58 15.24
C ASP A 670 21.36 -8.42 14.70
N PRO A 671 21.54 -7.65 13.61
CA PRO A 671 22.87 -7.42 13.02
C PRO A 671 23.78 -6.56 13.91
N GLY A 672 23.22 -5.89 14.92
CA GLY A 672 23.95 -5.10 15.91
C GLY A 672 24.47 -5.90 17.11
N SER A 673 24.33 -7.22 17.13
CA SER A 673 24.71 -8.09 18.25
C SER A 673 26.14 -7.84 18.76
N GLU A 674 27.15 -7.94 17.89
CA GLU A 674 28.56 -7.78 18.27
C GLU A 674 28.88 -6.36 18.75
N THR A 675 28.37 -5.33 18.05
CA THR A 675 28.61 -3.92 18.40
C THR A 675 27.91 -3.51 19.69
N ARG A 676 26.74 -4.09 19.98
CA ARG A 676 26.05 -3.92 21.27
C ARG A 676 26.88 -4.48 22.43
N PHE A 677 27.57 -5.59 22.24
CA PHE A 677 28.47 -6.15 23.24
C PHE A 677 29.79 -5.37 23.39
N SER A 678 30.43 -4.93 22.30
CA SER A 678 31.66 -4.13 22.38
C SER A 678 31.42 -2.78 23.07
N HIS A 679 30.36 -2.05 22.69
CA HIS A 679 30.00 -0.78 23.36
C HIS A 679 29.70 -0.94 24.86
N TYR A 680 29.24 -2.12 25.30
CA TYR A 680 29.07 -2.43 26.72
C TYR A 680 30.41 -2.70 27.41
N GLN A 681 31.34 -3.41 26.77
CA GLN A 681 32.71 -3.59 27.29
C GLN A 681 33.43 -2.24 27.44
N ASP A 682 33.41 -1.39 26.41
CA ASP A 682 33.95 -0.02 26.46
C ASP A 682 33.34 0.80 27.62
N SER A 683 32.06 0.55 27.93
CA SER A 683 31.33 1.25 28.99
C SER A 683 31.66 0.71 30.38
N LEU A 684 31.95 -0.59 30.52
CA LEU A 684 32.49 -1.19 31.74
C LEU A 684 33.92 -0.70 32.02
N GLU A 685 34.76 -0.60 31.00
CA GLU A 685 36.12 -0.05 31.14
C GLU A 685 36.05 1.42 31.61
N ARG A 686 35.28 2.27 30.91
CA ARG A 686 35.05 3.67 31.32
C ARG A 686 34.46 3.79 32.74
N TYR A 687 33.50 2.94 33.10
CA TYR A 687 32.93 2.90 34.45
C TYR A 687 33.99 2.53 35.51
N SER A 688 34.79 1.49 35.28
CA SER A 688 35.83 1.07 36.23
C SER A 688 36.92 2.12 36.41
N ALA A 689 37.31 2.83 35.34
CA ALA A 689 38.22 3.97 35.41
C ALA A 689 37.64 5.15 36.21
N GLN A 690 36.34 5.46 36.02
CA GLN A 690 35.66 6.49 36.81
C GLN A 690 35.57 6.13 38.29
N VAL A 691 35.21 4.88 38.62
CA VAL A 691 35.16 4.40 40.00
C VAL A 691 36.55 4.40 40.65
N ALA A 692 37.59 4.02 39.91
CA ALA A 692 38.97 4.12 40.39
C ALA A 692 39.40 5.57 40.67
N SER A 693 39.08 6.52 39.77
CA SER A 693 39.37 7.95 39.97
C SER A 693 38.66 8.49 41.21
N ALA A 694 37.34 8.30 41.29
CA ALA A 694 36.54 8.76 42.43
C ALA A 694 36.98 8.13 43.76
N SER A 695 37.42 6.87 43.75
CA SER A 695 37.98 6.21 44.94
C SER A 695 39.32 6.81 45.35
N ALA A 696 40.22 7.07 44.40
CA ALA A 696 41.52 7.71 44.67
C ALA A 696 41.38 9.17 45.14
N GLU A 697 40.42 9.92 44.58
CA GLU A 697 40.07 11.28 45.02
C GLU A 697 39.48 11.28 46.45
N TYR A 698 38.63 10.30 46.76
CA TYR A 698 38.05 10.10 48.09
C TYR A 698 39.11 9.68 49.14
N GLU A 699 40.03 8.76 48.78
CA GLU A 699 41.16 8.38 49.62
C GLU A 699 42.13 9.56 49.85
N ALA A 700 42.43 10.36 48.82
CA ALA A 700 43.26 11.56 48.95
C ALA A 700 42.60 12.61 49.87
N ALA A 701 41.28 12.80 49.78
CA ALA A 701 40.53 13.68 50.66
C ALA A 701 40.54 13.18 52.12
N LEU A 702 40.40 11.87 52.35
CA LEU A 702 40.56 11.25 53.68
C LEU A 702 41.98 11.42 54.24
N ALA A 703 43.01 11.18 53.42
CA ALA A 703 44.40 11.35 53.83
C ALA A 703 44.71 12.82 54.21
N ALA A 704 44.14 13.78 53.48
CA ALA A 704 44.25 15.21 53.80
C ALA A 704 43.53 15.61 55.10
N MET A 705 42.59 14.80 55.60
CA MET A 705 41.91 15.00 56.89
C MET A 705 42.62 14.34 58.08
N THR A 706 43.59 13.44 57.84
CA THR A 706 44.36 12.78 58.92
C THR A 706 45.68 13.50 59.20
N PRO A 707 45.89 14.08 60.40
CA PRO A 707 47.15 14.74 60.74
C PRO A 707 48.29 13.73 60.93
N ALA A 708 49.49 14.08 60.49
CA ALA A 708 50.67 13.24 60.62
C ALA A 708 51.02 12.97 62.11
N PRO A 709 51.50 11.75 62.46
CA PRO A 709 51.84 11.40 63.83
C PRO A 709 53.05 12.22 64.31
N ALA A 710 52.89 12.90 65.45
CA ALA A 710 54.01 13.52 66.16
C ALA A 710 54.97 12.43 66.68
N PRO A 711 56.30 12.66 66.69
CA PRO A 711 57.27 11.69 67.19
C PRO A 711 57.09 11.46 68.70
N VAL A 712 56.87 10.22 69.10
CA VAL A 712 56.74 9.81 70.51
C VAL A 712 58.09 9.36 71.05
N ASP A 713 58.48 9.90 72.19
CA ASP A 713 59.76 9.59 72.85
C ASP A 713 59.71 8.25 73.62
N ASN A 714 60.83 7.53 73.64
CA ASN A 714 60.92 6.15 74.13
C ASN A 714 61.40 6.08 75.59
N THR A 715 60.51 6.27 76.56
CA THR A 715 60.80 5.95 77.98
C THR A 715 59.64 5.27 78.72
N ALA A 716 60.01 4.41 79.69
CA ALA A 716 59.17 3.76 80.71
C ALA A 716 58.10 2.73 80.27
N ILE A 717 58.50 1.46 80.23
CA ILE A 717 57.59 0.30 80.39
C ILE A 717 57.41 0.02 81.89
N PRO A 718 56.19 -0.28 82.35
CA PRO A 718 55.98 -1.44 83.23
C PRO A 718 54.87 -2.37 82.72
N ASN A 719 55.13 -3.68 82.71
CA ASN A 719 54.12 -4.71 82.48
C ASN A 719 53.12 -4.80 83.65
N THR A 720 51.86 -5.18 83.40
CA THR A 720 51.27 -6.43 83.94
C THR A 720 49.81 -6.66 83.49
N PHE A 721 49.46 -7.93 83.21
CA PHE A 721 48.15 -8.59 83.35
C PHE A 721 46.88 -7.99 82.64
N GLN A 722 45.94 -8.76 82.10
CA GLN A 722 45.84 -10.21 81.79
C GLN A 722 44.78 -10.41 80.68
N ALA A 723 44.73 -11.59 80.04
CA ALA A 723 43.79 -11.87 78.95
C ALA A 723 42.57 -12.71 79.38
N GLU A 724 41.42 -12.46 78.74
CA GLU A 724 40.27 -13.36 78.64
C GLU A 724 39.66 -13.24 77.22
N ALA A 725 38.84 -14.21 76.78
CA ALA A 725 38.66 -14.47 75.34
C ALA A 725 37.25 -15.00 74.93
N THR A 726 37.10 -15.21 73.61
CA THR A 726 36.03 -15.92 72.86
C THR A 726 34.81 -15.10 72.39
N PRO A 727 34.06 -15.55 71.36
CA PRO A 727 34.58 -15.98 70.05
C PRO A 727 33.81 -15.39 68.84
N SER A 728 34.23 -15.74 67.62
CA SER A 728 33.69 -15.26 66.34
C SER A 728 32.23 -15.64 66.06
N ALA A 729 31.54 -14.81 65.25
CA ALA A 729 30.31 -15.16 64.55
C ALA A 729 30.41 -14.82 63.06
N VAL A 730 29.97 -15.73 62.19
CA VAL A 730 29.85 -15.56 60.73
C VAL A 730 28.39 -15.39 60.38
N VAL A 731 28.06 -14.53 59.42
CA VAL A 731 26.71 -14.41 58.85
C VAL A 731 26.81 -14.49 57.33
N TYR A 732 26.10 -15.45 56.74
CA TYR A 732 25.83 -15.56 55.30
C TYR A 732 24.42 -14.99 54.99
N ALA A 733 24.03 -14.98 53.71
CA ALA A 733 22.73 -14.50 53.23
C ALA A 733 21.51 -15.25 53.85
N ASP A 734 20.25 -14.84 53.64
CA ASP A 734 19.55 -15.03 52.35
C ASP A 734 18.12 -14.42 52.28
N THR A 735 17.54 -14.45 51.06
CA THR A 735 16.11 -14.52 50.66
C THR A 735 15.04 -13.48 51.08
N HIS A 736 14.73 -12.59 50.11
CA HIS A 736 13.46 -12.53 49.33
C HIS A 736 12.06 -12.17 49.94
N ASP A 737 11.38 -11.29 49.17
CA ASP A 737 9.98 -11.39 48.66
C ASP A 737 8.81 -10.56 49.25
N LYS A 738 8.39 -9.55 48.46
CA LYS A 738 7.03 -9.05 48.15
C LYS A 738 6.02 -8.86 49.33
N ARG A 739 5.35 -7.70 49.44
CA ARG A 739 4.26 -7.31 48.49
C ARG A 739 3.76 -5.86 48.68
N LYS A 740 3.21 -5.29 47.59
CA LYS A 740 2.23 -4.18 47.50
C LYS A 740 2.53 -2.83 48.18
N ARG A 741 2.61 -1.79 47.35
CA ARG A 741 1.72 -0.61 47.50
C ARG A 741 1.02 -0.31 46.18
N GLN A 742 -0.14 0.32 46.29
CA GLN A 742 -1.06 0.70 45.22
C GLN A 742 -0.98 2.22 45.08
N ILE A 743 -1.00 2.73 43.85
CA ILE A 743 -1.01 4.16 43.56
C ILE A 743 -2.42 4.53 43.13
N ASP A 744 -3.12 5.26 44.00
CA ASP A 744 -4.31 6.01 43.65
C ASP A 744 -3.92 7.50 43.56
N ILE A 745 -4.53 8.20 42.60
CA ILE A 745 -4.31 9.63 42.30
C ILE A 745 -5.59 10.38 42.71
N ASP A 746 -5.48 11.57 43.33
CA ASP A 746 -6.02 12.87 42.86
C ASP A 746 -5.71 13.97 43.93
N PRO A 747 -6.22 15.23 43.92
CA PRO A 747 -5.29 16.35 43.67
C PRO A 747 -5.42 17.56 44.63
N ARG A 748 -4.57 18.57 44.39
CA ARG A 748 -4.56 19.93 44.98
C ARG A 748 -4.17 19.99 46.46
N GLY A 749 -3.45 21.06 46.81
CA GLY A 749 -3.05 21.39 48.17
C GLY A 749 -1.72 22.14 48.16
N GLU A 750 -1.75 23.43 48.48
CA GLU A 750 -0.53 24.21 48.70
C GLU A 750 0.22 23.72 49.95
N LEU A 751 1.54 23.88 49.96
CA LEU A 751 2.34 23.73 51.17
C LEU A 751 2.39 25.09 51.89
N GLU A 752 1.51 25.28 52.88
CA GLU A 752 1.61 26.41 53.80
C GLU A 752 2.86 26.29 54.69
N GLU A 753 3.50 27.43 54.97
CA GLU A 753 4.55 27.54 55.97
C GLU A 753 3.96 27.52 57.39
N ALA A 754 4.64 26.84 58.31
CA ALA A 754 4.29 26.84 59.74
C ALA A 754 5.55 27.02 60.60
N GLU A 755 5.84 28.28 60.98
CA GLU A 755 6.96 28.59 61.86
C GLU A 755 6.76 28.05 63.29
N GLY A 756 7.83 27.55 63.89
CA GLY A 756 7.94 27.30 65.33
C GLY A 756 8.99 28.25 65.95
N PRO A 757 8.71 28.93 67.08
CA PRO A 757 9.56 30.02 67.58
C PRO A 757 10.89 29.53 68.21
N PRO A 758 11.94 30.38 68.22
CA PRO A 758 13.33 29.96 68.47
C PRO A 758 13.78 30.02 69.94
N SER A 759 14.83 29.26 70.27
CA SER A 759 15.64 29.34 71.49
C SER A 759 16.97 28.57 71.30
N PRO A 760 18.07 28.94 71.98
CA PRO A 760 18.87 30.09 71.57
C PRO A 760 20.28 29.69 71.07
N VAL A 761 21.01 30.65 70.51
CA VAL A 761 22.39 30.45 70.01
C VAL A 761 23.35 30.04 71.12
N GLN A 762 23.96 28.86 71.01
CA GLN A 762 25.33 28.63 71.48
C GLN A 762 26.25 28.58 70.25
N ALA A 763 27.17 29.54 70.18
CA ALA A 763 28.12 29.67 69.08
C ALA A 763 29.39 28.82 69.33
N ASP A 764 29.22 27.51 69.47
CA ASP A 764 30.35 26.59 69.50
C ASP A 764 30.83 26.33 68.06
N THR A 765 31.84 27.10 67.62
CA THR A 765 32.56 26.86 66.37
C THR A 765 33.43 25.61 66.46
N VAL A 766 32.77 24.44 66.48
CA VAL A 766 33.38 23.17 66.10
C VAL A 766 33.18 23.01 64.60
N SER A 767 34.26 23.11 63.82
CA SER A 767 34.23 22.71 62.42
C SER A 767 33.97 21.21 62.36
N SER A 768 32.71 20.81 62.14
CA SER A 768 32.36 19.44 61.79
C SER A 768 33.04 19.12 60.47
N ILE A 769 34.13 18.35 60.53
CA ILE A 769 34.80 17.81 59.35
C ILE A 769 33.79 16.86 58.70
N SER A 770 33.06 17.37 57.71
CA SER A 770 32.26 16.52 56.84
C SER A 770 33.21 15.56 56.15
N MET A 771 32.99 14.27 56.34
CA MET A 771 33.67 13.24 55.55
C MET A 771 33.51 13.57 54.06
N PRO A 772 34.51 13.30 53.21
CA PRO A 772 34.27 13.32 51.77
C PRO A 772 33.12 12.37 51.43
N VAL A 773 32.44 12.63 50.32
CA VAL A 773 31.36 11.77 49.81
C VAL A 773 31.83 11.19 48.49
N LEU A 774 31.87 9.87 48.39
CA LEU A 774 32.22 9.19 47.14
C LEU A 774 31.17 9.53 46.08
N ALA A 775 31.61 9.91 44.88
CA ALA A 775 30.71 10.23 43.78
C ALA A 775 29.83 9.02 43.42
N SER A 776 28.51 9.24 43.31
CA SER A 776 27.55 8.19 42.95
C SER A 776 27.62 7.89 41.44
N ILE A 777 28.48 6.95 41.07
CA ILE A 777 28.65 6.49 39.69
C ILE A 777 27.79 5.24 39.51
N ASN A 778 26.83 5.29 38.58
CA ASN A 778 25.95 4.16 38.30
C ASN A 778 26.64 3.18 37.32
N PRO A 779 26.61 1.86 37.58
CA PRO A 779 27.14 0.88 36.64
C PRO A 779 26.32 0.82 35.34
N PRO A 780 26.95 0.58 34.18
CA PRO A 780 26.23 0.34 32.94
C PRO A 780 25.39 -0.94 33.08
N ARG A 781 24.17 -0.93 32.54
CA ARG A 781 23.32 -2.13 32.51
C ARG A 781 23.80 -3.09 31.42
N PRO A 782 23.85 -4.41 31.66
CA PRO A 782 24.17 -5.36 30.61
C PRO A 782 23.13 -5.31 29.48
N PRO A 783 23.56 -5.39 28.21
CA PRO A 783 22.64 -5.51 27.09
C PRO A 783 21.96 -6.88 27.08
N LEU A 784 20.81 -6.96 26.39
CA LEU A 784 20.18 -8.24 26.04
C LEU A 784 21.15 -9.08 25.20
N SER A 785 21.21 -10.38 25.48
CA SER A 785 21.92 -11.32 24.60
C SER A 785 21.26 -11.39 23.23
N HIS A 786 21.97 -11.90 22.24
CA HIS A 786 21.48 -12.07 20.87
C HIS A 786 20.14 -12.83 20.83
N GLU A 787 20.04 -13.96 21.54
CA GLU A 787 18.80 -14.75 21.57
C GLU A 787 17.67 -14.06 22.34
N GLU A 788 17.95 -13.29 23.39
CA GLU A 788 16.93 -12.52 24.12
C GLU A 788 16.43 -11.33 23.30
N TYR A 789 17.34 -10.58 22.66
CA TYR A 789 16.98 -9.46 21.78
C TYR A 789 16.12 -9.94 20.61
N VAL A 790 16.52 -11.03 19.93
CA VAL A 790 15.74 -11.59 18.81
C VAL A 790 14.36 -12.08 19.27
N LYS A 791 14.25 -12.72 20.44
CA LYS A 791 12.95 -13.14 21.00
C LYS A 791 12.05 -11.96 21.35
N ASN A 792 12.60 -10.95 22.03
CA ASN A 792 11.87 -9.73 22.36
C ASN A 792 11.40 -9.02 21.09
N ARG A 793 12.27 -8.85 20.08
CA ARG A 793 11.93 -8.24 18.80
C ARG A 793 10.80 -8.98 18.08
N ILE A 794 10.86 -10.31 17.97
CA ILE A 794 9.78 -11.12 17.38
C ILE A 794 8.45 -10.92 18.12
N GLN A 795 8.47 -10.80 19.46
CA GLN A 795 7.28 -10.60 20.27
C GLN A 795 6.72 -9.18 20.17
N GLU A 796 7.57 -8.16 20.23
CA GLU A 796 7.20 -6.73 20.20
C GLU A 796 6.72 -6.32 18.80
N GLU A 797 7.42 -6.74 17.75
CA GLU A 797 7.02 -6.51 16.35
C GLU A 797 5.99 -7.54 15.83
N ARG A 798 5.56 -8.51 16.66
CA ARG A 798 4.59 -9.57 16.29
C ARG A 798 4.94 -10.29 14.96
N LEU A 799 6.22 -10.60 14.73
CA LEU A 799 6.70 -11.14 13.45
C LEU A 799 6.24 -12.60 13.26
N PRO A 800 5.59 -12.94 12.11
CA PRO A 800 5.32 -14.32 11.76
C PRO A 800 6.61 -15.16 11.60
N PRO A 801 6.57 -16.49 11.79
CA PRO A 801 7.77 -17.33 11.74
C PRO A 801 8.46 -17.31 10.36
N GLY A 802 9.67 -16.76 10.29
CA GLY A 802 10.46 -16.61 9.04
C GLY A 802 10.37 -15.23 8.39
N VAL A 803 9.51 -14.34 8.90
CA VAL A 803 9.38 -12.94 8.46
C VAL A 803 10.34 -12.05 9.25
N ILE A 804 11.08 -11.18 8.57
CA ILE A 804 12.11 -10.32 9.18
C ILE A 804 11.66 -8.87 9.44
N SER A 805 10.61 -8.43 8.76
CA SER A 805 9.87 -7.19 9.06
C SER A 805 8.47 -7.23 8.42
N VAL A 806 7.54 -6.47 8.99
CA VAL A 806 6.23 -6.14 8.40
C VAL A 806 6.04 -4.63 8.54
N PRO A 807 6.45 -3.81 7.53
CA PRO A 807 6.30 -2.37 7.59
C PRO A 807 4.86 -1.93 7.34
N ALA A 808 4.26 -2.34 6.22
CA ALA A 808 2.89 -1.98 5.86
C ALA A 808 1.91 -3.06 6.37
N ARG A 809 1.48 -2.92 7.63
CA ARG A 809 0.68 -3.91 8.38
C ARG A 809 -0.82 -3.87 8.10
N SER A 810 -1.29 -2.83 7.43
CA SER A 810 -2.68 -2.64 7.08
C SER A 810 -3.20 -3.74 6.14
N TYR A 811 -4.51 -3.74 5.92
CA TYR A 811 -5.15 -4.41 4.79
C TYR A 811 -6.36 -3.57 4.35
N ILE A 812 -6.37 -3.12 3.09
CA ILE A 812 -7.36 -2.15 2.60
C ILE A 812 -8.52 -2.76 1.80
N LEU A 813 -8.93 -4.01 2.14
CA LEU A 813 -9.97 -4.79 1.44
C LEU A 813 -9.57 -5.34 0.05
N ARG A 814 -8.26 -5.41 -0.22
CA ARG A 814 -7.61 -5.76 -1.48
C ARG A 814 -7.94 -7.16 -2.09
N PRO A 815 -8.06 -7.29 -3.43
CA PRO A 815 -8.51 -8.50 -4.15
C PRO A 815 -7.43 -9.47 -4.67
N GLU A 816 -6.19 -9.05 -4.84
CA GLU A 816 -5.19 -9.63 -5.73
C GLU A 816 -4.86 -11.11 -5.40
N ALA A 817 -4.95 -11.47 -4.12
CA ALA A 817 -4.81 -12.84 -3.65
C ALA A 817 -6.04 -13.73 -3.93
N ILE A 818 -7.27 -13.19 -3.86
CA ILE A 818 -8.48 -13.95 -4.20
C ILE A 818 -8.70 -14.03 -5.72
N GLU A 819 -8.25 -13.04 -6.50
CA GLU A 819 -8.16 -13.12 -7.96
C GLU A 819 -7.36 -14.36 -8.38
N SER A 820 -6.12 -14.49 -7.91
CA SER A 820 -5.27 -15.64 -8.27
C SER A 820 -5.85 -16.98 -7.83
N VAL A 821 -6.52 -17.03 -6.67
CA VAL A 821 -7.25 -18.23 -6.22
C VAL A 821 -8.44 -18.55 -7.14
N PHE A 822 -9.17 -17.54 -7.63
CA PHE A 822 -10.23 -17.71 -8.63
C PHE A 822 -9.67 -18.21 -9.99
N TYR A 823 -8.63 -17.58 -10.52
CA TYR A 823 -7.99 -18.00 -11.77
C TYR A 823 -7.45 -19.43 -11.65
N MET A 824 -6.70 -19.74 -10.59
CA MET A 824 -6.19 -21.09 -10.35
C MET A 824 -7.32 -22.12 -10.22
N TYR A 825 -8.46 -21.78 -9.58
CA TYR A 825 -9.63 -22.64 -9.57
C TYR A 825 -10.16 -22.90 -10.99
N ARG A 826 -10.47 -21.83 -11.76
CA ARG A 826 -11.04 -21.94 -13.12
C ARG A 826 -10.10 -22.64 -14.10
N ILE A 827 -8.78 -22.56 -13.91
CA ILE A 827 -7.75 -23.09 -14.82
C ILE A 827 -7.33 -24.54 -14.48
N THR A 828 -7.38 -24.95 -13.20
CA THR A 828 -6.94 -26.29 -12.75
C THR A 828 -8.07 -27.24 -12.35
N GLY A 829 -9.22 -26.69 -11.93
CA GLY A 829 -10.33 -27.46 -11.37
C GLY A 829 -10.12 -27.99 -9.95
N ASP A 830 -9.01 -27.66 -9.28
CA ASP A 830 -8.68 -28.20 -7.96
C ASP A 830 -9.56 -27.58 -6.84
N PRO A 831 -10.35 -28.37 -6.08
CA PRO A 831 -11.20 -27.86 -4.99
C PRO A 831 -10.41 -27.30 -3.79
N TYR A 832 -9.08 -27.46 -3.73
CA TYR A 832 -8.23 -26.75 -2.78
C TYR A 832 -8.45 -25.23 -2.86
N TRP A 833 -8.56 -24.65 -4.06
CA TRP A 833 -8.72 -23.20 -4.24
C TRP A 833 -10.07 -22.69 -3.70
N ARG A 834 -11.17 -23.42 -3.93
CA ARG A 834 -12.47 -23.16 -3.28
C ARG A 834 -12.38 -23.26 -1.75
N SER A 835 -11.52 -24.12 -1.22
CA SER A 835 -11.31 -24.28 0.23
C SER A 835 -10.49 -23.13 0.83
N ALA A 836 -9.42 -22.70 0.14
CA ALA A 836 -8.58 -21.58 0.54
C ALA A 836 -9.34 -20.24 0.47
N GLY A 837 -10.02 -19.97 -0.64
CA GLY A 837 -10.82 -18.76 -0.81
C GLY A 837 -11.97 -18.65 0.20
N TRP A 838 -12.57 -19.77 0.63
CA TRP A 838 -13.55 -19.73 1.71
C TRP A 838 -12.93 -19.33 3.06
N GLN A 839 -11.73 -19.83 3.40
CA GLN A 839 -11.02 -19.43 4.62
C GLN A 839 -10.63 -17.95 4.59
N MET A 840 -10.14 -17.46 3.45
CA MET A 840 -9.84 -16.04 3.23
C MET A 840 -11.09 -15.17 3.38
N PHE A 841 -12.23 -15.55 2.81
CA PHE A 841 -13.50 -14.83 2.98
C PHE A 841 -13.94 -14.78 4.45
N GLN A 842 -13.85 -15.90 5.16
CA GLN A 842 -14.21 -15.96 6.58
C GLN A 842 -13.31 -15.06 7.44
N ALA A 843 -11.99 -15.06 7.19
CA ALA A 843 -11.02 -14.21 7.89
C ALA A 843 -11.25 -12.72 7.60
N VAL A 844 -11.31 -12.34 6.31
CA VAL A 844 -11.56 -10.97 5.86
C VAL A 844 -12.87 -10.45 6.45
N ASN A 845 -13.99 -11.15 6.27
CA ASN A 845 -15.27 -10.67 6.78
C ASN A 845 -15.31 -10.61 8.32
N LEU A 846 -14.71 -11.56 9.04
CA LEU A 846 -14.67 -11.53 10.51
C LEU A 846 -13.99 -10.27 11.07
N HIS A 847 -12.87 -9.86 10.48
CA HIS A 847 -12.05 -8.77 11.02
C HIS A 847 -12.35 -7.38 10.43
N THR A 848 -13.11 -7.30 9.32
CA THR A 848 -13.40 -6.04 8.61
C THR A 848 -14.85 -5.57 8.74
N THR A 849 -15.79 -6.41 9.17
CA THR A 849 -17.23 -6.07 9.09
C THR A 849 -17.66 -4.99 10.09
N THR A 850 -18.47 -4.02 9.62
CA THR A 850 -18.89 -2.84 10.39
C THR A 850 -20.43 -2.80 10.60
N ASN A 851 -21.02 -1.64 10.90
CA ASN A 851 -22.47 -1.45 10.80
C ASN A 851 -22.97 -1.40 9.35
N TYR A 852 -22.28 -0.66 8.46
CA TYR A 852 -22.78 -0.30 7.13
C TYR A 852 -22.06 -0.99 5.96
N GLY A 853 -21.04 -1.80 6.23
CA GLY A 853 -20.32 -2.54 5.19
C GLY A 853 -19.18 -3.35 5.79
N ASN A 854 -18.03 -3.32 5.15
CA ASN A 854 -16.76 -3.78 5.67
C ASN A 854 -15.72 -2.66 5.50
N SER A 855 -14.64 -2.67 6.28
CA SER A 855 -13.66 -1.58 6.31
C SER A 855 -12.22 -2.07 6.31
N ALA A 856 -11.33 -1.25 5.75
CA ALA A 856 -9.88 -1.40 5.90
C ALA A 856 -9.48 -1.48 7.38
N ILE A 857 -8.37 -2.17 7.64
CA ILE A 857 -7.87 -2.44 9.00
C ILE A 857 -6.40 -2.04 9.16
N ASP A 858 -6.05 -1.62 10.39
CA ASP A 858 -4.76 -0.99 10.67
C ASP A 858 -3.57 -1.96 10.81
N ASP A 859 -3.78 -3.17 11.31
CA ASP A 859 -2.70 -4.13 11.58
C ASP A 859 -3.19 -5.59 11.65
N VAL A 860 -2.97 -6.36 10.58
CA VAL A 860 -3.31 -7.79 10.47
C VAL A 860 -2.59 -8.69 11.49
N THR A 861 -1.53 -8.20 12.16
CA THR A 861 -0.80 -8.94 13.19
C THR A 861 -1.48 -8.88 14.56
N LYS A 862 -2.50 -8.03 14.76
CA LYS A 862 -3.33 -8.01 15.97
C LYS A 862 -4.36 -9.15 15.95
N SER A 863 -4.80 -9.60 17.13
CA SER A 863 -5.96 -10.49 17.26
C SER A 863 -7.30 -9.75 17.14
N ALA A 864 -7.29 -8.44 17.39
CA ALA A 864 -8.39 -7.52 17.14
C ALA A 864 -7.79 -6.23 16.52
N PRO A 865 -7.83 -6.06 15.19
CA PRO A 865 -7.37 -4.85 14.54
C PRO A 865 -8.33 -3.68 14.77
N THR A 866 -7.87 -2.46 14.46
CA THR A 866 -8.72 -1.27 14.40
C THR A 866 -9.28 -1.12 12.98
N LEU A 867 -10.54 -0.70 12.87
CA LEU A 867 -11.19 -0.38 11.60
C LEU A 867 -10.89 1.08 11.23
N ASN A 868 -10.43 1.35 10.01
CA ASN A 868 -10.01 2.69 9.60
C ASN A 868 -11.16 3.62 9.19
N ASP A 869 -12.38 3.10 9.01
CA ASP A 869 -13.52 3.83 8.43
C ASP A 869 -13.37 4.15 6.92
N GLU A 870 -12.61 3.30 6.23
CA GLU A 870 -12.41 3.30 4.77
C GLU A 870 -13.07 2.06 4.14
N MET A 871 -13.75 2.23 3.00
CA MET A 871 -14.27 1.14 2.16
C MET A 871 -14.07 1.54 0.69
N GLU A 872 -12.95 1.08 0.13
CA GLU A 872 -12.53 1.29 -1.26
C GLU A 872 -13.52 0.66 -2.25
N SER A 873 -13.68 1.22 -3.46
CA SER A 873 -14.67 0.72 -4.43
C SER A 873 -14.40 -0.72 -4.89
N PHE A 874 -13.12 -1.12 -4.99
CA PHE A 874 -12.70 -2.50 -5.30
C PHE A 874 -13.17 -3.56 -4.29
N TRP A 875 -13.62 -3.18 -3.09
CA TRP A 875 -14.29 -4.14 -2.20
C TRP A 875 -15.52 -4.78 -2.86
N LEU A 876 -16.32 -3.97 -3.57
CA LEU A 876 -17.49 -4.41 -4.33
C LEU A 876 -17.14 -4.73 -5.79
N ALA A 877 -16.23 -3.99 -6.42
CA ALA A 877 -15.84 -4.24 -7.80
C ALA A 877 -15.06 -5.55 -7.96
N GLU A 878 -14.18 -5.89 -7.02
CA GLU A 878 -13.20 -6.96 -7.20
C GLU A 878 -13.28 -8.02 -6.11
N THR A 879 -13.03 -7.66 -4.85
CA THR A 879 -12.80 -8.63 -3.78
C THR A 879 -14.02 -9.53 -3.57
N LEU A 880 -15.22 -8.93 -3.45
CA LEU A 880 -16.47 -9.69 -3.38
C LEU A 880 -16.88 -10.31 -4.72
N LYS A 881 -16.49 -9.73 -5.87
CA LYS A 881 -16.73 -10.31 -7.20
C LYS A 881 -15.95 -11.62 -7.37
N TYR A 882 -14.66 -11.66 -7.05
CA TYR A 882 -13.83 -12.85 -7.10
C TYR A 882 -14.24 -13.91 -6.06
N PHE A 883 -14.55 -13.51 -4.81
CA PHE A 883 -15.12 -14.45 -3.84
C PHE A 883 -16.42 -15.07 -4.38
N TYR A 884 -17.31 -14.30 -5.02
CA TYR A 884 -18.56 -14.82 -5.59
C TYR A 884 -18.32 -15.72 -6.80
N LEU A 885 -17.54 -15.28 -7.79
CA LEU A 885 -17.23 -16.03 -9.02
C LEU A 885 -16.43 -17.32 -8.78
N LEU A 886 -15.75 -17.43 -7.63
CA LEU A 886 -15.15 -18.67 -7.15
C LEU A 886 -16.20 -19.74 -6.79
N PHE A 887 -17.38 -19.35 -6.29
CA PHE A 887 -18.48 -20.28 -5.93
C PHE A 887 -19.67 -20.25 -6.89
N GLU A 888 -19.73 -19.32 -7.84
CA GLU A 888 -20.77 -19.32 -8.88
C GLU A 888 -20.55 -20.44 -9.91
N GLU A 889 -21.61 -20.82 -10.64
CA GLU A 889 -21.52 -21.79 -11.73
C GLU A 889 -20.46 -21.38 -12.77
N GLU A 890 -19.66 -22.33 -13.23
CA GLU A 890 -18.44 -22.06 -14.01
C GLU A 890 -18.74 -21.61 -15.47
N SER A 891 -20.02 -21.57 -15.85
CA SER A 891 -20.52 -20.90 -17.05
C SER A 891 -20.50 -19.36 -16.91
N VAL A 892 -20.69 -18.84 -15.69
CA VAL A 892 -20.73 -17.40 -15.40
C VAL A 892 -19.31 -16.84 -15.45
N VAL A 893 -19.11 -15.81 -16.28
CA VAL A 893 -17.82 -15.19 -16.60
C VAL A 893 -16.75 -16.25 -16.91
N SER A 894 -17.06 -17.16 -17.85
CA SER A 894 -16.12 -18.16 -18.35
C SER A 894 -14.87 -17.51 -18.95
N LEU A 895 -13.67 -17.93 -18.52
CA LEU A 895 -12.40 -17.44 -19.06
C LEU A 895 -12.22 -17.73 -20.56
N ASP A 896 -12.97 -18.69 -21.12
CA ASP A 896 -12.97 -18.99 -22.55
C ASP A 896 -13.73 -17.94 -23.38
N GLU A 897 -14.58 -17.11 -22.75
CA GLU A 897 -15.48 -16.15 -23.41
C GLU A 897 -15.30 -14.70 -22.95
N TRP A 898 -14.73 -14.50 -21.75
CA TRP A 898 -14.58 -13.20 -21.10
C TRP A 898 -13.12 -12.93 -20.77
N VAL A 899 -12.76 -11.65 -20.72
CA VAL A 899 -11.50 -11.16 -20.16
C VAL A 899 -11.82 -10.04 -19.18
N LEU A 900 -11.31 -10.13 -17.95
CA LEU A 900 -11.49 -9.09 -16.94
C LEU A 900 -10.40 -8.03 -17.13
N ASN A 901 -10.69 -6.75 -16.90
CA ASN A 901 -9.66 -5.70 -16.79
C ASN A 901 -8.92 -5.80 -15.42
N THR A 902 -8.09 -4.82 -15.06
CA THR A 902 -7.35 -4.81 -13.77
C THR A 902 -8.20 -4.41 -12.55
N GLU A 903 -9.46 -4.01 -12.76
CA GLU A 903 -10.47 -3.68 -11.74
C GLU A 903 -11.62 -4.73 -11.80
N ALA A 904 -11.26 -5.98 -12.15
CA ALA A 904 -12.12 -7.15 -12.32
C ALA A 904 -13.34 -6.99 -13.27
N HIS A 905 -13.37 -6.03 -14.19
CA HIS A 905 -14.51 -5.77 -15.09
C HIS A 905 -14.50 -6.67 -16.34
N PRO A 906 -15.47 -7.58 -16.54
CA PRO A 906 -15.44 -8.56 -17.63
C PRO A 906 -15.96 -8.00 -18.97
N PHE A 907 -15.06 -7.91 -19.95
CA PHE A 907 -15.38 -7.62 -21.35
C PHE A 907 -15.57 -8.92 -22.16
N ARG A 908 -16.52 -8.89 -23.11
CA ARG A 908 -16.81 -10.04 -23.97
C ARG A 908 -15.78 -10.15 -25.09
N ARG A 909 -14.98 -11.23 -25.08
CA ARG A 909 -13.97 -11.53 -26.11
C ARG A 909 -14.61 -11.62 -27.52
N PRO A 910 -13.86 -11.38 -28.60
CA PRO A 910 -14.35 -11.56 -29.97
C PRO A 910 -14.58 -13.05 -30.29
N GLU A 911 -15.56 -13.31 -31.17
CA GLU A 911 -16.02 -14.64 -31.61
C GLU A 911 -15.55 -14.97 -33.05
#